data_AF-A0A672UIH8-F1
#
_entry.id   AF-A0A672UIH8-F1
#
_cell.length_a   1.000
_cell.length_b   1.000
_cell.length_c   1.000
_cell.angle_alpha   90.00
_cell.angle_beta   90.00
_cell.angle_gamma   90.00
#
_symmetry.space_group_name_H-M   'P 1'
#
loop_
_entity.id
_entity.type
_entity.pdbx_description
1 polymer ?
#
loop_
_entity_poly.entity_id
_entity_poly.type
_entity_poly.pdbx_seq_one_letter_code
_entity_poly.pdbx_strand_id
1 'polypeptide(L)'
;KGNGTAGPFMLSSGWFPPRLQKRAEGTVKHLELMVIAGPDVYLYHKEDTERYILANLNIGAELLRDASLGAHFRVHLMQMLVLREPEAEVNITTNITSSLISVCEWSKKVNPQNDSDPQHADLVLYVTRFDLELPDGNKELRGVTQLGGVCSSFWSCVITQDTGFDLGVTIAHEIGHSLGIPHDGEGNQCSSSGYIMGSAGNHNSIDLAWSQCSREVFLALVNAGQTNCLNDLPDMDGSIPGWKPGLYYGADEQCKITFGTVATACTFDICEVLSCHVQPADKSSCTRLLVPLLDGTECGINKWCSKGQCSSLEELNPTAVVHGQWSGWSPFSSCSRSCGGGVVIRQRFCNNPRPAFGGQECRGASIQVEMCNTQACLMTQQDFMAEQCTATNLKPLYLTVEAPSFYTWTSAVGFAKGDMLCKHMCRAVENEFMVSRGDSFIDGTRCEQDDSKHHGAFNLCVMGSCRAFGCDGQMDSGKTMDSCKVCGGDNTTCTEVSGSYTEGKAKEYVTFLSLRYNTTLVRVTNWRPLFTHLGELNGKERRIFDLCIDQDFFLHQVYRRYGKEYGNATNPDITFSYFVPKENLTYIWIPQQGPCSVTCGEGEAAVLYFVWRCGQAAYWVPTRQPRPLLHGLSWALKEMCHQ
;
A
#
# COMPACT_ATOMS: atom_id res chain seq x y z
N LYS A 1 -16.42 -8.63 86.70
CA LYS A 1 -17.38 -7.66 87.29
C LYS A 1 -18.47 -7.39 86.25
N GLY A 2 -19.75 -7.74 86.35
CA GLY A 2 -20.55 -8.64 87.19
C GLY A 2 -21.76 -9.08 86.32
N ASN A 3 -22.29 -10.29 86.55
CA ASN A 3 -23.67 -10.59 87.01
C ASN A 3 -24.80 -9.77 86.36
N GLY A 4 -25.94 -10.30 85.90
CA GLY A 4 -26.62 -11.60 86.00
C GLY A 4 -27.98 -11.48 85.25
N THR A 5 -28.48 -12.53 84.60
CA THR A 5 -29.55 -13.47 85.03
C THR A 5 -31.02 -12.99 84.94
N ALA A 6 -31.81 -13.76 84.15
CA ALA A 6 -33.25 -14.14 84.26
C ALA A 6 -34.33 -13.03 84.15
N GLY A 7 -35.38 -13.11 83.31
CA GLY A 7 -36.50 -14.07 83.26
C GLY A 7 -37.78 -13.38 82.67
N PRO A 8 -38.99 -14.00 82.63
CA PRO A 8 -39.77 -14.25 81.39
C PRO A 8 -41.18 -13.60 81.26
N PHE A 9 -41.92 -13.96 80.18
CA PHE A 9 -43.34 -13.70 79.78
C PHE A 9 -43.58 -12.35 79.04
N MET A 10 -44.42 -12.20 77.99
CA MET A 10 -45.71 -12.83 77.63
C MET A 10 -46.04 -12.58 76.13
N LEU A 11 -46.86 -13.45 75.53
CA LEU A 11 -47.43 -13.35 74.18
C LEU A 11 -48.38 -12.13 74.01
N SER A 12 -48.30 -11.44 72.87
CA SER A 12 -49.42 -10.67 72.30
C SER A 12 -49.16 -10.30 70.84
N SER A 13 -50.17 -10.57 70.01
CA SER A 13 -50.31 -10.39 68.57
C SER A 13 -50.18 -8.94 68.08
N GLY A 14 -49.64 -8.73 66.88
CA GLY A 14 -49.87 -7.49 66.14
C GLY A 14 -49.04 -7.30 64.88
N TRP A 15 -49.71 -7.45 63.74
CA TRP A 15 -49.47 -6.74 62.46
C TRP A 15 -48.15 -6.98 61.70
N PHE A 16 -48.28 -7.70 60.58
CA PHE A 16 -47.36 -7.63 59.45
C PHE A 16 -47.61 -6.34 58.65
N PRO A 17 -46.63 -5.44 58.48
CA PRO A 17 -46.67 -4.44 57.43
C PRO A 17 -46.16 -5.03 56.11
N PRO A 18 -46.56 -4.47 54.96
CA PRO A 18 -46.48 -5.12 53.65
C PRO A 18 -45.04 -5.33 53.20
N ARG A 19 -44.83 -6.42 52.46
CA ARG A 19 -43.63 -6.69 51.65
C ARG A 19 -43.16 -5.39 51.00
N LEU A 20 -41.99 -4.92 51.41
CA LEU A 20 -41.18 -4.00 50.64
C LEU A 20 -41.08 -4.58 49.23
N GLN A 21 -41.74 -3.92 48.31
CA GLN A 21 -41.65 -4.09 46.88
C GLN A 21 -40.16 -3.99 46.54
N LYS A 22 -39.49 -5.14 46.37
CA LYS A 22 -38.14 -5.19 45.83
C LYS A 22 -38.22 -4.47 44.49
N ARG A 23 -37.57 -3.31 44.39
CA ARG A 23 -37.13 -2.74 43.11
C ARG A 23 -36.54 -3.90 42.31
N ALA A 24 -37.05 -4.11 41.11
CA ALA A 24 -36.38 -4.93 40.11
C ALA A 24 -35.04 -4.26 39.82
N GLU A 25 -34.00 -4.70 40.53
CA GLU A 25 -32.61 -4.45 40.20
C GLU A 25 -32.37 -5.28 38.93
N GLY A 26 -32.37 -4.60 37.78
CA GLY A 26 -32.60 -5.20 36.47
C GLY A 26 -31.55 -6.23 36.09
N THR A 27 -32.01 -7.44 35.77
CA THR A 27 -31.21 -8.50 35.17
C THR A 27 -30.61 -8.01 33.85
N VAL A 28 -29.31 -8.22 33.65
CA VAL A 28 -28.63 -7.93 32.38
C VAL A 28 -29.27 -8.75 31.27
N LYS A 29 -29.50 -8.13 30.11
CA LYS A 29 -29.98 -8.77 28.89
C LYS A 29 -28.80 -9.02 27.96
N HIS A 30 -28.72 -10.23 27.42
CA HIS A 30 -27.69 -10.68 26.50
C HIS A 30 -28.36 -10.82 25.14
N LEU A 31 -27.81 -10.17 24.11
CA LEU A 31 -28.30 -10.27 22.74
C LEU A 31 -27.21 -10.94 21.91
N GLU A 32 -27.46 -12.17 21.50
CA GLU A 32 -26.63 -12.96 20.62
C GLU A 32 -26.94 -12.64 19.16
N LEU A 33 -25.97 -12.09 18.43
CA LEU A 33 -26.13 -11.67 17.05
C LEU A 33 -25.33 -12.55 16.09
N MET A 34 -26.01 -12.96 15.01
CA MET A 34 -25.37 -13.43 13.78
C MET A 34 -25.51 -12.36 12.72
N VAL A 35 -24.38 -11.90 12.17
CA VAL A 35 -24.37 -10.80 11.22
C VAL A 35 -23.94 -11.28 9.85
N ILE A 36 -24.75 -10.99 8.84
CA ILE A 36 -24.52 -11.37 7.45
C ILE A 36 -24.38 -10.11 6.61
N ALA A 37 -23.21 -9.94 6.00
CA ALA A 37 -22.96 -8.90 5.01
C ALA A 37 -23.22 -9.47 3.61
N GLY A 38 -24.15 -8.85 2.88
CA GLY A 38 -24.50 -9.24 1.52
C GLY A 38 -23.35 -9.08 0.51
N PRO A 39 -23.45 -9.73 -0.66
CA PRO A 39 -22.44 -9.64 -1.72
C PRO A 39 -22.21 -8.22 -2.23
N ASP A 40 -23.27 -7.42 -2.27
CA ASP A 40 -23.26 -6.01 -2.64
C ASP A 40 -22.49 -5.14 -1.64
N VAL A 41 -22.59 -5.43 -0.34
CA VAL A 41 -21.77 -4.80 0.71
C VAL A 41 -20.29 -5.18 0.54
N TYR A 42 -20.00 -6.47 0.28
CA TYR A 42 -18.63 -6.93 0.03
C TYR A 42 -18.03 -6.31 -1.24
N LEU A 43 -18.79 -6.20 -2.33
CA LEU A 43 -18.33 -5.58 -3.57
C LEU A 43 -17.94 -4.11 -3.39
N TYR A 44 -18.63 -3.41 -2.47
CA TYR A 44 -18.35 -2.01 -2.17
C TYR A 44 -17.12 -1.84 -1.26
N HIS A 45 -17.08 -2.52 -0.11
CA HIS A 45 -16.04 -2.33 0.92
C HIS A 45 -14.83 -3.28 0.79
N LYS A 46 -14.96 -4.37 0.03
CA LYS A 46 -13.92 -5.38 -0.27
C LYS A 46 -13.31 -6.00 0.98
N GLU A 47 -11.98 -5.92 1.13
CA GLU A 47 -11.26 -6.49 2.28
C GLU A 47 -11.60 -5.79 3.60
N ASP A 48 -12.16 -4.58 3.54
CA ASP A 48 -12.52 -3.80 4.74
C ASP A 48 -13.95 -4.06 5.24
N THR A 49 -14.74 -4.91 4.55
CA THR A 49 -16.15 -5.20 4.89
C THR A 49 -16.35 -5.65 6.33
N GLU A 50 -15.56 -6.61 6.80
CA GLU A 50 -15.67 -7.13 8.17
C GLU A 50 -15.48 -6.01 9.20
N ARG A 51 -14.45 -5.19 8.98
CA ARG A 51 -14.10 -4.08 9.86
C ARG A 51 -15.16 -2.97 9.86
N TYR A 52 -15.72 -2.70 8.68
CA TYR A 52 -16.79 -1.72 8.50
C TYR A 52 -18.08 -2.14 9.21
N ILE A 53 -18.45 -3.42 9.09
CA ILE A 53 -19.64 -3.97 9.76
C ILE A 53 -19.44 -3.94 11.27
N LEU A 54 -18.27 -4.36 11.75
CA LEU A 54 -17.98 -4.33 13.19
C LEU A 54 -17.98 -2.90 13.76
N ALA A 55 -17.53 -1.91 13.01
CA ALA A 55 -17.61 -0.51 13.42
C ALA A 55 -19.07 -0.06 13.62
N ASN A 56 -19.96 -0.39 12.68
CA ASN A 56 -21.39 -0.08 12.78
C ASN A 56 -22.10 -0.89 13.88
N LEU A 57 -21.73 -2.16 14.07
CA LEU A 57 -22.23 -2.97 15.18
C LEU A 57 -21.81 -2.39 16.53
N ASN A 58 -20.59 -1.85 16.65
CA ASN A 58 -20.14 -1.21 17.87
C ASN A 58 -20.96 0.06 18.19
N ILE A 59 -21.27 0.88 17.17
CA ILE A 59 -22.18 2.03 17.33
C ILE A 59 -23.54 1.54 17.85
N GLY A 60 -24.17 0.58 17.17
CA GLY A 60 -25.47 0.04 17.58
C GLY A 60 -25.45 -0.58 18.98
N ALA A 61 -24.38 -1.30 19.32
CA ALA A 61 -24.21 -1.92 20.63
C ALA A 61 -24.00 -0.90 21.77
N GLU A 62 -23.37 0.25 21.51
CA GLU A 62 -23.30 1.36 22.48
C GLU A 62 -24.68 2.01 22.66
N LEU A 63 -25.43 2.22 21.58
CA LEU A 63 -26.80 2.76 21.64
C LEU A 63 -27.74 1.85 22.42
N LEU A 64 -27.68 0.53 22.21
CA LEU A 64 -28.44 -0.45 22.98
C LEU A 64 -28.04 -0.50 24.46
N ARG A 65 -26.80 -0.14 24.78
CA ARG A 65 -26.27 -0.05 26.16
C ARG A 65 -26.62 1.26 26.86
N ASP A 66 -27.19 2.23 26.16
CA ASP A 66 -27.49 3.53 26.73
C ASP A 66 -28.52 3.41 27.88
N ALA A 67 -28.28 4.18 28.95
CA ALA A 67 -29.11 4.13 30.15
C ALA A 67 -30.56 4.59 29.91
N SER A 68 -30.82 5.36 28.84
CA SER A 68 -32.15 5.84 28.50
C SER A 68 -33.11 4.71 28.12
N LEU A 69 -32.63 3.58 27.59
CA LEU A 69 -33.46 2.40 27.30
C LEU A 69 -34.00 1.75 28.58
N GLY A 70 -33.33 1.97 29.72
CA GLY A 70 -33.78 1.53 31.04
C GLY A 70 -33.40 0.10 31.43
N ALA A 71 -32.60 -0.60 30.63
CA ALA A 71 -32.06 -1.93 30.94
C ALA A 71 -30.58 -2.05 30.59
N HIS A 72 -29.87 -2.96 31.25
CA HIS A 72 -28.48 -3.26 30.94
C HIS A 72 -28.41 -4.30 29.82
N PHE A 73 -28.01 -3.88 28.62
CA PHE A 73 -27.79 -4.78 27.50
C PHE A 73 -26.32 -5.15 27.33
N ARG A 74 -26.06 -6.33 26.79
CA ARG A 74 -24.77 -6.75 26.23
C ARG A 74 -25.03 -7.41 24.89
N VAL A 75 -24.30 -6.95 23.88
CA VAL A 75 -24.38 -7.50 22.52
C VAL A 75 -23.19 -8.41 22.31
N HIS A 76 -23.45 -9.64 21.88
CA HIS A 76 -22.45 -10.68 21.62
C HIS A 76 -22.49 -11.04 20.16
N LEU A 77 -21.35 -10.93 19.48
CA LEU A 77 -21.25 -11.34 18.09
C LEU A 77 -20.87 -12.82 18.05
N MET A 78 -21.82 -13.67 17.71
CA MET A 78 -21.62 -15.12 17.68
C MET A 78 -20.91 -15.54 16.40
N GLN A 79 -21.34 -14.97 15.27
CA GLN A 79 -20.75 -15.23 13.98
C GLN A 79 -20.94 -14.06 13.02
N MET A 80 -19.93 -13.82 12.18
CA MET A 80 -20.04 -12.94 11.01
C MET A 80 -19.85 -13.74 9.73
N LEU A 81 -20.78 -13.57 8.79
CA LEU A 81 -20.72 -14.16 7.45
C LEU A 81 -20.64 -13.05 6.41
N VAL A 82 -19.55 -13.00 5.65
CA VAL A 82 -19.40 -12.06 4.52
C VAL A 82 -19.61 -12.85 3.23
N LEU A 83 -20.76 -12.65 2.60
CA LEU A 83 -21.10 -13.31 1.35
C LEU A 83 -20.32 -12.65 0.22
N ARG A 84 -19.51 -13.42 -0.52
CA ARG A 84 -18.74 -12.91 -1.68
C ARG A 84 -19.47 -13.10 -2.99
N GLU A 85 -20.35 -14.08 -3.04
CA GLU A 85 -21.20 -14.41 -4.18
C GLU A 85 -22.67 -14.47 -3.72
N PRO A 86 -23.65 -14.21 -4.61
CA PRO A 86 -25.06 -14.31 -4.26
C PRO A 86 -25.46 -15.73 -3.85
N GLU A 87 -26.09 -15.84 -2.68
CA GLU A 87 -26.71 -17.08 -2.22
C GLU A 87 -28.05 -17.28 -2.92
N ALA A 88 -28.25 -18.44 -3.55
CA ALA A 88 -29.42 -18.71 -4.39
C ALA A 88 -30.77 -18.63 -3.64
N GLU A 89 -30.75 -18.81 -2.33
CA GLU A 89 -31.93 -18.84 -1.46
C GLU A 89 -32.25 -17.49 -0.81
N VAL A 90 -31.36 -16.49 -0.93
CA VAL A 90 -31.57 -15.15 -0.39
C VAL A 90 -31.90 -14.20 -1.54
N ASN A 91 -33.13 -13.68 -1.53
CA ASN A 91 -33.62 -12.78 -2.56
C ASN A 91 -34.03 -11.43 -1.96
N ILE A 92 -33.18 -10.42 -2.14
CA ILE A 92 -33.46 -9.04 -1.77
C ILE A 92 -34.03 -8.31 -2.99
N THR A 93 -35.26 -7.82 -2.85
CA THR A 93 -36.03 -7.14 -3.91
C THR A 93 -36.66 -5.85 -3.38
N THR A 94 -37.28 -5.05 -4.27
CA THR A 94 -38.08 -3.87 -3.89
C THR A 94 -39.33 -4.22 -3.08
N ASN A 95 -39.78 -5.49 -3.10
CA ASN A 95 -40.84 -5.94 -2.20
C ASN A 95 -40.24 -6.35 -0.85
N ILE A 96 -40.23 -5.41 0.09
CA ILE A 96 -39.64 -5.58 1.42
C ILE A 96 -40.22 -6.77 2.21
N THR A 97 -41.51 -7.06 2.05
CA THR A 97 -42.15 -8.21 2.71
C THR A 97 -41.58 -9.52 2.16
N SER A 98 -41.40 -9.61 0.85
CA SER A 98 -40.78 -10.78 0.21
C SER A 98 -39.31 -10.92 0.62
N SER A 99 -38.57 -9.80 0.68
CA SER A 99 -37.17 -9.77 1.11
C SER A 99 -37.02 -10.24 2.56
N LEU A 100 -37.87 -9.74 3.47
CA LEU A 100 -37.89 -10.15 4.87
C LEU A 100 -38.15 -11.65 4.99
N ILE A 101 -39.23 -12.17 4.38
CA ILE A 101 -39.55 -13.60 4.42
C ILE A 101 -38.38 -14.45 3.90
N SER A 102 -37.76 -14.05 2.78
CA SER A 102 -36.62 -14.78 2.21
C SER A 102 -35.43 -14.84 3.18
N VAL A 103 -35.08 -13.72 3.82
CA VAL A 103 -33.99 -13.68 4.80
C VAL A 103 -34.32 -14.51 6.03
N CYS A 104 -35.55 -14.43 6.56
CA CYS A 104 -35.97 -15.19 7.74
C CYS A 104 -36.03 -16.71 7.48
N GLU A 105 -36.48 -17.13 6.29
CA GLU A 105 -36.50 -18.54 5.91
C GLU A 105 -35.08 -19.11 5.78
N TRP A 106 -34.17 -18.33 5.19
CA TRP A 106 -32.77 -18.72 5.06
C TRP A 106 -32.04 -18.67 6.40
N SER A 107 -32.29 -17.66 7.23
CA SER A 107 -31.66 -17.51 8.55
C SER A 107 -31.94 -18.72 9.45
N LYS A 108 -33.15 -19.28 9.37
CA LYS A 108 -33.53 -20.50 10.10
C LYS A 108 -32.69 -21.74 9.72
N LYS A 109 -32.15 -21.79 8.50
CA LYS A 109 -31.31 -22.91 8.04
C LYS A 109 -29.87 -22.79 8.54
N VAL A 110 -29.37 -21.56 8.67
CA VAL A 110 -27.98 -21.27 9.08
C VAL A 110 -27.84 -21.05 10.57
N ASN A 111 -28.89 -20.60 11.26
CA ASN A 111 -28.92 -20.41 12.70
C ASN A 111 -29.50 -21.66 13.40
N PRO A 112 -28.71 -22.35 14.24
CA PRO A 112 -29.21 -23.43 15.09
C PRO A 112 -30.48 -22.99 15.83
N GLN A 113 -31.46 -23.87 16.01
CA GLN A 113 -32.73 -23.49 16.67
C GLN A 113 -32.68 -23.68 18.19
N ASN A 114 -31.66 -24.37 18.69
CA ASN A 114 -31.49 -24.62 20.11
C ASN A 114 -30.64 -23.51 20.70
N ASP A 115 -31.22 -22.74 21.63
CA ASP A 115 -30.58 -21.63 22.33
C ASP A 115 -29.28 -22.04 23.04
N SER A 116 -29.23 -23.27 23.55
CA SER A 116 -28.03 -23.81 24.20
C SER A 116 -26.91 -24.22 23.22
N ASP A 117 -27.09 -24.02 21.92
CA ASP A 117 -26.02 -24.24 20.94
C ASP A 117 -25.08 -23.03 20.94
N PRO A 118 -23.75 -23.19 21.09
CA PRO A 118 -22.81 -22.06 21.11
C PRO A 118 -22.74 -21.23 19.82
N GLN A 119 -23.33 -21.71 18.71
CA GLN A 119 -23.46 -20.99 17.44
C GLN A 119 -24.86 -20.41 17.23
N HIS A 120 -25.78 -20.62 18.18
CA HIS A 120 -27.07 -19.96 18.18
C HIS A 120 -26.89 -18.44 18.24
N ALA A 121 -27.83 -17.74 17.62
CA ALA A 121 -28.02 -16.32 17.81
C ALA A 121 -29.50 -16.05 18.03
N ASP A 122 -29.82 -15.26 19.06
CA ASP A 122 -31.15 -14.69 19.29
C ASP A 122 -31.69 -14.01 18.02
N LEU A 123 -30.82 -13.28 17.32
CA LEU A 123 -31.22 -12.44 16.21
C LEU A 123 -30.22 -12.46 15.06
N VAL A 124 -30.76 -12.61 13.85
CA VAL A 124 -29.98 -12.60 12.61
C VAL A 124 -30.12 -11.26 11.90
N LEU A 125 -29.00 -10.56 11.71
CA LEU A 125 -28.93 -9.25 11.04
C LEU A 125 -28.32 -9.39 9.65
N TYR A 126 -29.12 -9.11 8.61
CA TYR A 126 -28.67 -9.04 7.23
C TYR A 126 -28.42 -7.58 6.82
N VAL A 127 -27.23 -7.28 6.33
CA VAL A 127 -26.84 -5.95 5.83
C VAL A 127 -26.72 -6.00 4.31
N THR A 128 -27.39 -5.07 3.63
CA THR A 128 -27.46 -4.97 2.16
C THR A 128 -27.15 -3.55 1.69
N ARG A 129 -26.64 -3.37 0.48
CA ARG A 129 -26.57 -2.06 -0.20
C ARG A 129 -27.71 -1.84 -1.20
N PHE A 130 -28.62 -2.81 -1.32
CA PHE A 130 -29.85 -2.66 -2.10
C PHE A 130 -30.72 -1.51 -1.55
N ASP A 131 -31.19 -0.63 -2.42
CA ASP A 131 -32.13 0.43 -2.05
C ASP A 131 -33.49 -0.18 -1.69
N LEU A 132 -33.79 -0.23 -0.38
CA LEU A 132 -35.08 -0.72 0.11
C LEU A 132 -36.16 0.33 -0.18
N GLU A 133 -37.33 -0.12 -0.62
CA GLU A 133 -38.42 0.77 -1.03
C GLU A 133 -39.74 0.31 -0.42
N LEU A 134 -40.55 1.27 0.03
CA LEU A 134 -41.92 1.00 0.42
C LEU A 134 -42.81 0.80 -0.82
N PRO A 135 -43.98 0.15 -0.69
CA PRO A 135 -44.90 -0.10 -1.81
C PRO A 135 -45.40 1.17 -2.53
N ASP A 136 -45.34 2.32 -1.86
CA ASP A 136 -45.67 3.65 -2.41
C ASP A 136 -44.52 4.26 -3.24
N GLY A 137 -43.36 3.59 -3.31
CA GLY A 137 -42.16 4.03 -4.00
C GLY A 137 -41.24 4.92 -3.15
N ASN A 138 -41.53 5.11 -1.85
CA ASN A 138 -40.65 5.88 -0.98
C ASN A 138 -39.36 5.08 -0.68
N LYS A 139 -38.20 5.69 -0.96
CA LYS A 139 -36.85 5.13 -0.74
C LYS A 139 -36.20 5.58 0.58
N GLU A 140 -36.96 6.18 1.48
CA GLU A 140 -36.46 6.60 2.79
C GLU A 140 -36.30 5.41 3.77
N LEU A 141 -36.83 4.24 3.43
CA LEU A 141 -36.71 3.04 4.26
C LEU A 141 -35.26 2.53 4.30
N ARG A 142 -34.69 2.42 5.50
CA ARG A 142 -33.32 1.95 5.72
C ARG A 142 -33.23 0.57 6.36
N GLY A 143 -34.34 -0.01 6.78
CA GLY A 143 -34.37 -1.32 7.40
C GLY A 143 -35.78 -1.89 7.50
N VAL A 144 -35.86 -3.17 7.84
CA VAL A 144 -37.14 -3.84 8.11
C VAL A 144 -36.93 -5.05 9.02
N THR A 145 -37.83 -5.22 9.98
CA THR A 145 -37.99 -6.42 10.79
C THR A 145 -39.45 -6.61 11.22
N GLN A 146 -39.75 -7.76 11.83
CA GLN A 146 -41.03 -8.01 12.48
C GLN A 146 -41.04 -7.37 13.89
N LEU A 147 -42.07 -6.58 14.19
CA LEU A 147 -42.26 -6.01 15.53
C LEU A 147 -42.40 -7.14 16.57
N GLY A 148 -41.52 -7.15 17.57
CA GLY A 148 -41.49 -8.17 18.62
C GLY A 148 -40.92 -9.53 18.17
N GLY A 149 -40.15 -9.56 17.08
CA GLY A 149 -39.61 -10.77 16.47
C GLY A 149 -38.43 -11.42 17.21
N VAL A 150 -37.80 -10.76 18.19
CA VAL A 150 -36.49 -11.16 18.73
C VAL A 150 -36.43 -12.61 19.23
N CYS A 151 -37.39 -13.05 20.06
CA CYS A 151 -37.43 -14.44 20.55
C CYS A 151 -38.37 -15.33 19.72
N SER A 152 -38.67 -14.96 18.48
CA SER A 152 -39.53 -15.74 17.59
C SER A 152 -38.73 -16.83 16.88
N SER A 153 -39.27 -18.05 16.78
CA SER A 153 -38.64 -19.16 16.03
C SER A 153 -38.62 -18.98 14.50
N PHE A 154 -39.14 -17.86 13.99
CA PHE A 154 -39.21 -17.59 12.56
C PHE A 154 -38.91 -16.13 12.24
N TRP A 155 -39.37 -15.19 13.08
CA TRP A 155 -39.25 -13.76 12.81
C TRP A 155 -38.04 -13.09 13.48
N SER A 156 -37.06 -13.86 13.95
CA SER A 156 -35.80 -13.38 14.55
C SER A 156 -34.77 -12.93 13.50
N CYS A 157 -35.20 -12.03 12.62
CA CYS A 157 -34.47 -11.60 11.43
C CYS A 157 -34.65 -10.09 11.22
N VAL A 158 -33.57 -9.42 10.86
CA VAL A 158 -33.52 -7.98 10.59
C VAL A 158 -32.79 -7.75 9.29
N ILE A 159 -33.30 -6.86 8.44
CA ILE A 159 -32.59 -6.37 7.26
C ILE A 159 -32.28 -4.89 7.46
N THR A 160 -31.04 -4.48 7.17
CA THR A 160 -30.61 -3.07 7.20
C THR A 160 -29.89 -2.71 5.91
N GLN A 161 -30.08 -1.48 5.46
CA GLN A 161 -29.42 -0.89 4.31
C GLN A 161 -28.15 -0.15 4.76
N ASP A 162 -27.03 -0.48 4.13
CA ASP A 162 -25.75 0.20 4.29
C ASP A 162 -25.74 1.56 3.57
N THR A 163 -25.84 2.63 4.36
CA THR A 163 -25.80 4.03 3.93
C THR A 163 -24.55 4.79 4.41
N GLY A 164 -23.65 4.13 5.14
CA GLY A 164 -22.53 4.75 5.82
C GLY A 164 -22.53 4.42 7.32
N PHE A 165 -21.83 5.22 8.13
CA PHE A 165 -21.77 4.99 9.59
C PHE A 165 -23.08 5.28 10.34
N ASP A 166 -24.08 5.86 9.67
CA ASP A 166 -25.46 5.93 10.15
C ASP A 166 -26.14 4.55 10.19
N LEU A 167 -25.60 3.54 9.48
CA LEU A 167 -26.03 2.14 9.58
C LEU A 167 -26.05 1.66 11.04
N GLY A 168 -25.10 2.08 11.88
CA GLY A 168 -25.10 1.73 13.31
C GLY A 168 -26.35 2.21 14.07
N VAL A 169 -26.88 3.38 13.71
CA VAL A 169 -28.14 3.90 14.26
C VAL A 169 -29.33 3.11 13.71
N THR A 170 -29.32 2.81 12.41
CA THR A 170 -30.33 1.96 11.76
C THR A 170 -30.38 0.57 12.40
N ILE A 171 -29.23 -0.05 12.71
CA ILE A 171 -29.16 -1.34 13.40
C ILE A 171 -29.84 -1.25 14.77
N ALA A 172 -29.56 -0.22 15.56
CA ALA A 172 -30.20 -0.03 16.86
C ALA A 172 -31.72 0.18 16.74
N HIS A 173 -32.16 0.97 15.75
CA HIS A 173 -33.57 1.22 15.45
C HIS A 173 -34.32 -0.07 15.12
N GLU A 174 -33.81 -0.86 14.17
CA GLU A 174 -34.46 -2.10 13.75
C GLU A 174 -34.41 -3.17 14.84
N ILE A 175 -33.33 -3.26 15.62
CA ILE A 175 -33.30 -4.13 16.81
C ILE A 175 -34.37 -3.66 17.81
N GLY A 176 -34.60 -2.35 17.96
CA GLY A 176 -35.71 -1.80 18.75
C GLY A 176 -37.08 -2.33 18.32
N HIS A 177 -37.37 -2.35 17.02
CA HIS A 177 -38.57 -2.99 16.49
C HIS A 177 -38.61 -4.48 16.81
N SER A 178 -37.50 -5.20 16.66
CA SER A 178 -37.42 -6.63 16.99
C SER A 178 -37.68 -6.90 18.49
N LEU A 179 -37.27 -5.97 19.36
CA LEU A 179 -37.58 -5.96 20.79
C LEU A 179 -39.03 -5.56 21.11
N GLY A 180 -39.83 -5.21 20.10
CA GLY A 180 -41.26 -4.86 20.23
C GLY A 180 -41.53 -3.38 20.50
N ILE A 181 -40.56 -2.50 20.27
CA ILE A 181 -40.70 -1.06 20.48
C ILE A 181 -41.27 -0.41 19.21
N PRO A 182 -42.43 0.26 19.25
CA PRO A 182 -42.98 0.97 18.10
C PRO A 182 -42.31 2.33 17.89
N HIS A 183 -42.58 2.98 16.75
CA HIS A 183 -42.10 4.34 16.50
C HIS A 183 -42.60 5.36 17.52
N ASP A 184 -41.77 6.34 17.85
CA ASP A 184 -42.17 7.53 18.58
C ASP A 184 -43.06 8.44 17.72
N GLY A 185 -44.02 9.11 18.35
CA GLY A 185 -44.97 10.02 17.69
C GLY A 185 -46.07 9.34 16.88
N GLU A 186 -46.03 8.00 16.76
CA GLU A 186 -47.06 7.22 16.11
C GLU A 186 -47.91 6.50 17.17
N GLY A 187 -49.01 7.13 17.58
CA GLY A 187 -49.92 6.57 18.59
C GLY A 187 -49.40 6.63 20.04
N ASN A 188 -48.32 7.37 20.30
CA ASN A 188 -47.81 7.66 21.64
C ASN A 188 -47.49 9.15 21.84
N GLN A 189 -47.15 9.52 23.08
CA GLN A 189 -46.93 10.90 23.52
C GLN A 189 -45.52 11.45 23.24
N CYS A 190 -44.62 10.64 22.68
CA CYS A 190 -43.26 11.05 22.39
C CYS A 190 -43.16 11.77 21.03
N SER A 191 -42.13 12.61 20.86
CA SER A 191 -41.88 13.32 19.60
C SER A 191 -41.53 12.34 18.48
N SER A 192 -42.02 12.57 17.26
CA SER A 192 -41.69 11.77 16.07
C SER A 192 -40.25 11.93 15.57
N SER A 193 -39.47 12.81 16.20
CA SER A 193 -38.07 13.09 15.88
C SER A 193 -37.26 13.35 17.16
N GLY A 194 -35.94 13.16 17.07
CA GLY A 194 -35.01 13.45 18.16
C GLY A 194 -34.59 12.25 19.00
N TYR A 195 -35.17 11.06 18.77
CA TYR A 195 -34.84 9.81 19.46
C TYR A 195 -34.56 8.70 18.45
N ILE A 196 -33.95 7.61 18.90
CA ILE A 196 -33.60 6.44 18.07
C ILE A 196 -34.83 5.88 17.33
N MET A 197 -35.99 5.77 18.00
CA MET A 197 -37.24 5.23 17.43
C MET A 197 -38.13 6.29 16.75
N GLY A 198 -37.60 7.47 16.42
CA GLY A 198 -38.36 8.50 15.69
C GLY A 198 -38.83 8.02 14.30
N SER A 199 -40.07 8.38 13.92
CA SER A 199 -40.69 8.02 12.64
C SER A 199 -40.28 8.92 11.47
N ALA A 200 -39.75 10.12 11.73
CA ALA A 200 -39.22 10.98 10.69
C ALA A 200 -37.86 10.43 10.23
N GLY A 201 -37.78 9.85 9.03
CA GLY A 201 -36.57 9.24 8.43
C GLY A 201 -35.35 10.16 8.26
N ASN A 202 -35.40 11.39 8.77
CA ASN A 202 -34.22 12.19 9.06
C ASN A 202 -33.77 11.86 10.48
N HIS A 203 -32.75 11.00 10.61
CA HIS A 203 -31.97 10.81 11.84
C HIS A 203 -31.11 12.05 12.18
N ASN A 204 -31.69 13.24 12.03
CA ASN A 204 -31.21 14.50 12.55
C ASN A 204 -31.54 14.61 14.05
N SER A 205 -31.36 13.51 14.80
CA SER A 205 -31.57 13.49 16.24
C SER A 205 -30.40 14.20 16.91
N ILE A 206 -30.69 15.30 17.59
CA ILE A 206 -29.71 16.09 18.34
C ILE A 206 -29.16 15.28 19.53
N ASP A 207 -29.93 14.31 20.04
CA ASP A 207 -29.52 13.35 21.06
C ASP A 207 -29.78 11.91 20.57
N LEU A 208 -28.74 11.10 20.43
CA LEU A 208 -28.85 9.66 20.12
C LEU A 208 -29.32 8.85 21.34
N ALA A 209 -30.49 9.18 21.88
CA ALA A 209 -31.09 8.55 23.05
C ALA A 209 -32.41 7.84 22.72
N TRP A 210 -32.81 6.91 23.58
CA TRP A 210 -34.13 6.28 23.57
C TRP A 210 -35.16 7.17 24.28
N SER A 211 -36.38 7.23 23.74
CA SER A 211 -37.46 8.01 24.34
C SER A 211 -38.01 7.35 25.61
N GLN A 212 -38.73 8.13 26.42
CA GLN A 212 -39.46 7.59 27.57
C GLN A 212 -40.50 6.55 27.15
N CYS A 213 -41.13 6.71 25.97
CA CYS A 213 -42.09 5.75 25.44
C CYS A 213 -41.41 4.42 25.06
N SER A 214 -40.24 4.50 24.42
CA SER A 214 -39.42 3.33 24.06
C SER A 214 -39.05 2.52 25.31
N ARG A 215 -38.57 3.21 26.35
CA ARG A 215 -38.23 2.62 27.65
C ARG A 215 -39.42 1.93 28.31
N GLU A 216 -40.57 2.60 28.36
CA GLU A 216 -41.77 2.07 29.02
C GLU A 216 -42.28 0.79 28.34
N VAL A 217 -42.32 0.78 27.00
CA VAL A 217 -42.72 -0.41 26.22
C VAL A 217 -41.73 -1.54 26.45
N PHE A 218 -40.43 -1.28 26.32
CA PHE A 218 -39.41 -2.31 26.48
C PHE A 218 -39.47 -2.95 27.89
N LEU A 219 -39.53 -2.14 28.94
CA LEU A 219 -39.63 -2.65 30.32
C LEU A 219 -40.92 -3.43 30.56
N ALA A 220 -42.04 -3.06 29.92
CA ALA A 220 -43.28 -3.83 29.99
C ALA A 220 -43.12 -5.24 29.37
N LEU A 221 -42.44 -5.34 28.24
CA LEU A 221 -42.17 -6.61 27.55
C LEU A 221 -41.22 -7.50 28.35
N VAL A 222 -40.19 -6.92 28.98
CA VAL A 222 -39.31 -7.62 29.92
C VAL A 222 -40.10 -8.17 31.10
N ASN A 223 -40.97 -7.37 31.72
CA ASN A 223 -41.81 -7.81 32.84
C ASN A 223 -42.84 -8.87 32.45
N ALA A 224 -43.29 -8.86 31.20
CA ALA A 224 -44.19 -9.87 30.64
C ALA A 224 -43.47 -11.18 30.25
N GLY A 225 -42.14 -11.24 30.33
CA GLY A 225 -41.35 -12.42 29.95
C GLY A 225 -41.31 -12.68 28.45
N GLN A 226 -41.55 -11.66 27.61
CA GLN A 226 -41.53 -11.81 26.15
C GLN A 226 -40.11 -11.74 25.57
N THR A 227 -39.11 -11.37 26.39
CA THR A 227 -37.68 -11.26 26.02
C THR A 227 -36.83 -12.28 26.79
N ASN A 228 -37.33 -13.52 26.87
CA ASN A 228 -36.72 -14.55 27.71
C ASN A 228 -35.50 -15.24 27.11
N CYS A 229 -35.37 -15.27 25.78
CA CYS A 229 -34.15 -15.73 25.08
C CYS A 229 -32.95 -14.83 25.44
N LEU A 230 -33.17 -13.56 25.75
CA LEU A 230 -32.10 -12.63 26.11
C LEU A 230 -31.57 -12.77 27.55
N ASN A 231 -31.92 -13.82 28.28
CA ASN A 231 -31.62 -13.92 29.73
C ASN A 231 -30.41 -14.80 30.05
N ASP A 232 -30.05 -15.71 29.17
CA ASP A 232 -28.89 -16.58 29.34
C ASP A 232 -27.60 -15.90 28.89
N LEU A 233 -26.50 -16.53 29.29
CA LEU A 233 -25.16 -16.08 28.97
C LEU A 233 -24.70 -16.88 27.77
N PRO A 234 -24.09 -16.23 26.75
CA PRO A 234 -23.49 -16.98 25.65
C PRO A 234 -22.41 -17.91 26.19
N ASP A 235 -22.36 -19.13 25.67
CA ASP A 235 -21.38 -20.14 26.06
C ASP A 235 -19.96 -19.79 25.55
N MET A 236 -19.86 -18.83 24.63
CA MET A 236 -18.60 -18.26 24.12
C MET A 236 -18.41 -16.82 24.61
N ASP A 237 -17.17 -16.46 24.95
CA ASP A 237 -16.76 -15.10 25.33
C ASP A 237 -16.70 -14.19 24.06
N GLY A 238 -17.86 -13.96 23.45
CA GLY A 238 -18.07 -13.26 22.19
C GLY A 238 -18.36 -11.77 22.36
N SER A 239 -17.85 -11.14 23.42
CA SER A 239 -18.04 -9.69 23.58
C SER A 239 -17.40 -8.97 22.41
N ILE A 240 -18.16 -8.07 21.76
CA ILE A 240 -17.55 -7.11 20.82
C ILE A 240 -16.42 -6.41 21.61
N PRO A 241 -15.15 -6.50 21.17
CA PRO A 241 -14.04 -5.91 21.91
C PRO A 241 -14.34 -4.44 22.20
N GLY A 242 -13.70 -3.86 23.22
CA GLY A 242 -13.69 -2.40 23.51
C GLY A 242 -12.99 -1.59 22.41
N TRP A 243 -13.35 -1.88 21.17
CA TRP A 243 -12.86 -1.39 19.92
C TRP A 243 -13.35 0.04 19.77
N LYS A 244 -12.41 0.90 19.39
CA LYS A 244 -12.64 2.28 19.03
C LYS A 244 -12.52 2.42 17.51
N PRO A 245 -13.62 2.41 16.76
CA PRO A 245 -13.60 2.44 15.29
C PRO A 245 -12.92 3.68 14.72
N GLY A 246 -12.91 4.80 15.44
CA GLY A 246 -12.24 6.03 15.01
C GLY A 246 -10.71 5.93 14.91
N LEU A 247 -10.09 4.93 15.57
CA LEU A 247 -8.66 4.63 15.39
C LEU A 247 -8.35 4.01 14.02
N TYR A 248 -9.39 3.54 13.35
CA TYR A 248 -9.33 2.82 12.10
C TYR A 248 -9.91 3.66 10.96
N TYR A 249 -10.99 4.40 11.26
CA TYR A 249 -11.64 5.35 10.38
C TYR A 249 -11.51 6.76 10.97
N GLY A 250 -10.51 7.52 10.54
CA GLY A 250 -10.39 8.92 10.94
C GLY A 250 -11.53 9.78 10.37
N ALA A 251 -11.59 11.06 10.73
CA ALA A 251 -12.65 11.96 10.26
C ALA A 251 -12.75 12.02 8.72
N ASP A 252 -11.61 12.04 8.02
CA ASP A 252 -11.57 12.01 6.56
C ASP A 252 -12.15 10.70 5.99
N GLU A 253 -11.81 9.56 6.59
CA GLU A 253 -12.36 8.26 6.18
C GLU A 253 -13.87 8.20 6.39
N GLN A 254 -14.36 8.74 7.53
CA GLN A 254 -15.80 8.85 7.81
C GLN A 254 -16.50 9.72 6.75
N CYS A 255 -15.94 10.88 6.38
CA CYS A 255 -16.47 11.70 5.31
C CYS A 255 -16.50 10.98 3.95
N LYS A 256 -15.44 10.24 3.62
CA LYS A 256 -15.35 9.51 2.35
C LYS A 256 -16.40 8.41 2.22
N ILE A 257 -16.68 7.73 3.33
CA ILE A 257 -17.70 6.68 3.39
C ILE A 257 -19.10 7.28 3.26
N THR A 258 -19.38 8.39 3.94
CA THR A 258 -20.70 9.03 3.95
C THR A 258 -21.02 9.81 2.67
N PHE A 259 -20.08 10.61 2.16
CA PHE A 259 -20.32 11.54 1.05
C PHE A 259 -19.55 11.20 -0.24
N GLY A 260 -18.80 10.11 -0.24
CA GLY A 260 -18.03 9.63 -1.39
C GLY A 260 -16.54 9.99 -1.33
N THR A 261 -15.75 9.31 -2.17
CA THR A 261 -14.27 9.27 -2.10
C THR A 261 -13.52 10.61 -2.13
N VAL A 262 -14.15 11.68 -2.61
CA VAL A 262 -13.56 13.03 -2.69
C VAL A 262 -13.82 13.89 -1.46
N ALA A 263 -14.68 13.45 -0.55
CA ALA A 263 -15.04 14.19 0.64
C ALA A 263 -13.88 14.21 1.65
N THR A 264 -13.77 15.30 2.39
CA THR A 264 -12.74 15.50 3.44
C THR A 264 -13.37 16.11 4.68
N ALA A 265 -12.78 15.88 5.83
CA ALA A 265 -13.26 16.42 7.10
C ALA A 265 -13.04 17.94 7.17
N CYS A 266 -14.03 18.62 7.74
CA CYS A 266 -13.88 19.99 8.21
C CYS A 266 -13.08 20.00 9.53
N THR A 267 -12.56 21.16 9.92
CA THR A 267 -11.69 21.35 11.11
C THR A 267 -12.16 20.61 12.39
N PHE A 268 -11.18 20.10 13.15
CA PHE A 268 -11.21 18.91 14.02
C PHE A 268 -11.93 18.98 15.39
N ASP A 269 -12.56 20.08 15.79
CA ASP A 269 -12.97 20.26 17.20
C ASP A 269 -14.39 19.77 17.57
N ILE A 270 -15.09 18.99 16.72
CA ILE A 270 -16.50 18.61 16.97
C ILE A 270 -16.69 17.09 16.90
N CYS A 271 -16.64 16.42 18.05
CA CYS A 271 -16.97 15.00 18.18
C CYS A 271 -18.47 14.71 18.08
N GLU A 272 -19.33 15.72 18.28
CA GLU A 272 -20.78 15.58 18.27
C GLU A 272 -21.37 15.41 16.85
N VAL A 273 -20.66 15.89 15.81
CA VAL A 273 -21.20 16.01 14.45
C VAL A 273 -20.10 15.79 13.41
N LEU A 274 -20.31 14.83 12.51
CA LEU A 274 -19.48 14.65 11.33
C LEU A 274 -19.69 15.83 10.35
N SER A 275 -18.63 16.60 10.11
CA SER A 275 -18.65 17.76 9.22
C SER A 275 -17.69 17.55 8.05
N CYS A 276 -18.19 17.64 6.83
CA CYS A 276 -17.44 17.29 5.62
C CYS A 276 -17.52 18.36 4.53
N HIS A 277 -16.40 18.56 3.84
CA HIS A 277 -16.35 19.22 2.54
C HIS A 277 -16.69 18.19 1.46
N VAL A 278 -17.86 18.32 0.83
CA VAL A 278 -18.34 17.39 -0.20
C VAL A 278 -17.85 17.81 -1.60
N GLN A 279 -17.64 19.11 -1.84
CA GLN A 279 -17.19 19.63 -3.12
C GLN A 279 -15.72 20.09 -3.03
N PRO A 280 -14.79 19.49 -3.80
CA PRO A 280 -13.36 19.81 -3.70
C PRO A 280 -13.01 21.28 -3.99
N ALA A 281 -13.81 21.95 -4.82
CA ALA A 281 -13.60 23.33 -5.22
C ALA A 281 -14.05 24.35 -4.16
N ASP A 282 -14.97 23.97 -3.28
CA ASP A 282 -15.52 24.85 -2.25
C ASP A 282 -15.09 24.36 -0.85
N LYS A 283 -14.00 24.96 -0.35
CA LYS A 283 -13.53 24.74 1.02
C LYS A 283 -14.20 25.65 2.05
N SER A 284 -15.16 26.49 1.64
CA SER A 284 -15.84 27.43 2.54
C SER A 284 -17.14 26.88 3.13
N SER A 285 -17.72 25.85 2.51
CA SER A 285 -18.96 25.20 2.94
C SER A 285 -18.69 23.82 3.56
N CYS A 286 -19.33 23.54 4.70
CA CYS A 286 -19.28 22.25 5.39
C CYS A 286 -20.68 21.67 5.50
N THR A 287 -20.90 20.52 4.88
CA THR A 287 -22.10 19.71 5.06
C THR A 287 -21.98 18.95 6.37
N ARG A 288 -23.00 19.05 7.23
CA ARG A 288 -23.03 18.39 8.53
C ARG A 288 -24.00 17.22 8.51
N LEU A 289 -23.56 16.09 9.05
CA LEU A 289 -24.42 14.95 9.37
C LEU A 289 -24.45 14.82 10.90
N LEU A 290 -25.64 14.80 11.50
CA LEU A 290 -25.85 14.77 12.95
C LEU A 290 -25.57 13.38 13.58
N VAL A 291 -24.55 12.70 13.05
CA VAL A 291 -23.95 11.52 13.66
C VAL A 291 -22.63 11.96 14.31
N PRO A 292 -22.35 11.52 15.56
CA PRO A 292 -21.10 11.83 16.21
C PRO A 292 -19.93 11.14 15.50
N LEU A 293 -18.74 11.72 15.65
CA LEU A 293 -17.52 11.06 15.22
C LEU A 293 -17.34 9.76 16.01
N LEU A 294 -16.86 8.73 15.32
CA LEU A 294 -16.63 7.43 15.92
C LEU A 294 -15.69 7.51 17.14
N ASP A 295 -15.98 6.72 18.17
CA ASP A 295 -15.11 6.61 19.34
C ASP A 295 -13.67 6.26 18.92
N GLY A 296 -12.70 7.00 19.45
CA GLY A 296 -11.29 6.93 19.07
C GLY A 296 -10.89 7.82 17.89
N THR A 297 -11.80 8.61 17.32
CA THR A 297 -11.43 9.61 16.30
C THR A 297 -10.57 10.68 16.95
N GLU A 298 -9.44 11.02 16.35
CA GLU A 298 -8.59 12.12 16.84
C GLU A 298 -9.33 13.45 16.70
N CYS A 299 -9.48 14.17 17.82
CA CYS A 299 -10.17 15.47 17.89
C CYS A 299 -9.27 16.61 18.36
N GLY A 300 -7.97 16.32 18.53
CA GLY A 300 -6.98 17.29 18.98
C GLY A 300 -5.68 16.59 19.37
N ILE A 301 -4.66 17.38 19.70
CA ILE A 301 -3.34 16.85 20.10
C ILE A 301 -3.51 15.97 21.33
N ASN A 302 -3.24 14.66 21.20
CA ASN A 302 -3.42 13.66 22.25
C ASN A 302 -4.84 13.62 22.85
N LYS A 303 -5.87 13.85 22.02
CA LYS A 303 -7.28 13.78 22.39
C LYS A 303 -8.08 12.94 21.40
N TRP A 304 -9.08 12.24 21.91
CA TRP A 304 -9.95 11.38 21.11
C TRP A 304 -11.42 11.56 21.46
N CYS A 305 -12.27 11.36 20.47
CA CYS A 305 -13.71 11.31 20.68
C CYS A 305 -14.08 10.09 21.52
N SER A 306 -14.89 10.29 22.55
CA SER A 306 -15.61 9.23 23.24
C SER A 306 -17.00 9.71 23.61
N LYS A 307 -18.04 8.98 23.21
CA LYS A 307 -19.45 9.33 23.46
C LYS A 307 -19.79 10.75 23.01
N GLY A 308 -19.31 11.14 21.83
CA GLY A 308 -19.52 12.47 21.26
C GLY A 308 -18.73 13.61 21.92
N GLN A 309 -17.89 13.34 22.92
CA GLN A 309 -17.06 14.35 23.60
C GLN A 309 -15.58 14.19 23.25
N CYS A 310 -14.87 15.31 23.09
CA CYS A 310 -13.43 15.29 22.86
C CYS A 310 -12.68 15.22 24.19
N SER A 311 -12.13 14.05 24.51
CA SER A 311 -11.52 13.79 25.81
C SER A 311 -10.01 13.56 25.72
N SER A 312 -9.30 13.99 26.75
CA SER A 312 -7.87 13.74 26.91
C SER A 312 -7.57 12.34 27.45
N LEU A 313 -6.31 11.90 27.36
CA LEU A 313 -5.88 10.62 27.93
C LEU A 313 -6.16 10.51 29.45
N GLU A 314 -6.07 11.61 30.18
CA GLU A 314 -6.30 11.64 31.63
C GLU A 314 -7.76 11.37 31.98
N GLU A 315 -8.68 11.88 31.16
CA GLU A 315 -10.14 11.70 31.31
C GLU A 315 -10.62 10.30 30.87
N LEU A 316 -9.93 9.71 29.88
CA LEU A 316 -10.24 8.38 29.35
C LEU A 316 -9.65 7.23 30.19
N ASN A 317 -8.88 7.52 31.25
CA ASN A 317 -8.23 6.48 32.03
C ASN A 317 -9.20 5.77 33.00
N PRO A 318 -9.14 4.43 33.11
CA PRO A 318 -8.18 3.53 32.49
C PRO A 318 -8.60 3.06 31.08
N THR A 319 -7.80 3.40 30.07
CA THR A 319 -7.93 2.89 28.70
C THR A 319 -6.67 2.13 28.30
N ALA A 320 -6.83 1.04 27.54
CA ALA A 320 -5.69 0.25 27.07
C ALA A 320 -4.88 1.03 26.02
N VAL A 321 -3.54 0.92 26.11
CA VAL A 321 -2.62 1.50 25.13
C VAL A 321 -2.80 0.80 23.79
N VAL A 322 -2.89 1.57 22.69
CA VAL A 322 -3.02 1.02 21.33
C VAL A 322 -1.81 1.40 20.51
N HIS A 323 -0.95 0.44 20.18
CA HIS A 323 0.17 0.67 19.27
C HIS A 323 -0.29 0.71 17.82
N GLY A 324 0.31 1.62 17.04
CA GLY A 324 0.02 1.75 15.63
C GLY A 324 0.48 0.52 14.84
N GLN A 325 -0.31 0.14 13.85
CA GLN A 325 0.03 -0.93 12.92
C GLN A 325 -0.11 -0.45 11.47
N TRP A 326 0.75 -1.01 10.62
CA TRP A 326 0.79 -0.67 9.20
C TRP A 326 -0.48 -1.17 8.48
N SER A 327 -1.01 -0.34 7.59
CA SER A 327 -1.92 -0.79 6.54
C SER A 327 -1.21 -1.78 5.61
N GLY A 328 -2.02 -2.46 4.78
CA GLY A 328 -1.50 -3.08 3.56
C GLY A 328 -0.79 -2.05 2.69
N TRP A 329 0.16 -2.51 1.88
CA TRP A 329 0.79 -1.66 0.86
C TRP A 329 -0.22 -1.31 -0.22
N SER A 330 -0.21 -0.06 -0.68
CA SER A 330 -0.90 0.32 -1.90
C SER A 330 -0.35 -0.47 -3.10
N PRO A 331 -1.12 -0.56 -4.19
CA PRO A 331 -0.55 -0.90 -5.48
C PRO A 331 0.62 0.02 -5.81
N PHE A 332 1.57 -0.47 -6.61
CA PHE A 332 2.60 0.38 -7.18
C PHE A 332 1.98 1.41 -8.13
N SER A 333 2.50 2.63 -8.10
CA SER A 333 2.20 3.65 -9.09
C SER A 333 2.65 3.22 -10.49
N SER A 334 2.13 3.91 -11.50
CA SER A 334 2.75 3.88 -12.83
C SER A 334 4.21 4.34 -12.76
N CYS A 335 5.04 3.82 -13.65
CA CYS A 335 6.44 4.22 -13.74
C CYS A 335 6.54 5.70 -14.13
N SER A 336 7.36 6.47 -13.41
CA SER A 336 7.52 7.92 -13.63
C SER A 336 8.15 8.29 -14.97
N ARG A 337 8.88 7.36 -15.62
CA ARG A 337 9.57 7.58 -16.90
C ARG A 337 9.38 6.40 -17.82
N SER A 338 9.41 6.63 -19.13
CA SER A 338 9.31 5.59 -20.16
C SER A 338 10.64 4.93 -20.52
N CYS A 339 11.77 5.53 -20.14
CA CYS A 339 13.13 4.99 -20.33
C CYS A 339 14.10 5.66 -19.35
N GLY A 340 15.34 5.18 -19.31
CA GLY A 340 16.48 5.82 -18.65
C GLY A 340 16.50 5.65 -17.13
N GLY A 341 15.67 4.76 -16.59
CA GLY A 341 15.46 4.61 -15.16
C GLY A 341 14.49 5.66 -14.62
N GLY A 342 13.24 5.25 -14.42
CA GLY A 342 12.23 5.94 -13.61
C GLY A 342 12.01 5.21 -12.29
N VAL A 343 10.98 5.59 -11.55
CA VAL A 343 10.58 4.90 -10.32
C VAL A 343 9.09 4.58 -10.28
N VAL A 344 8.76 3.47 -9.62
CA VAL A 344 7.42 3.15 -9.14
C VAL A 344 7.39 3.28 -7.62
N ILE A 345 6.30 3.81 -7.09
CA ILE A 345 6.15 4.11 -5.65
C ILE A 345 4.93 3.36 -5.13
N ARG A 346 5.06 2.76 -3.95
CA ARG A 346 3.91 2.31 -3.16
C ARG A 346 4.04 2.82 -1.73
N GLN A 347 2.90 2.98 -1.06
CA GLN A 347 2.83 3.56 0.27
C GLN A 347 1.98 2.71 1.21
N ARG A 348 2.20 2.84 2.50
CA ARG A 348 1.38 2.30 3.57
C ARG A 348 1.29 3.31 4.71
N PHE A 349 0.24 3.23 5.49
CA PHE A 349 -0.09 4.20 6.52
C PHE A 349 -0.12 3.53 7.89
N CYS A 350 0.25 4.25 8.95
CA CYS A 350 0.17 3.76 10.31
C CYS A 350 -1.25 3.98 10.88
N ASN A 351 -2.22 3.24 10.35
CA ASN A 351 -3.65 3.50 10.60
C ASN A 351 -4.50 2.23 10.73
N ASN A 352 -3.89 1.06 10.97
CA ASN A 352 -4.62 -0.20 11.07
C ASN A 352 -4.32 -1.02 12.34
N PRO A 353 -4.43 -0.47 13.57
CA PRO A 353 -4.99 0.85 13.93
C PRO A 353 -3.98 2.00 13.95
N ARG A 354 -4.47 3.24 14.08
CA ARG A 354 -3.67 4.41 14.47
C ARG A 354 -3.19 4.26 15.92
N PRO A 355 -1.99 4.74 16.26
CA PRO A 355 -1.51 4.75 17.63
C PRO A 355 -2.37 5.67 18.49
N ALA A 356 -2.72 5.22 19.69
CA ALA A 356 -3.53 5.99 20.63
C ALA A 356 -3.24 5.64 22.09
N PHE A 357 -3.65 6.55 22.98
CA PHE A 357 -3.57 6.39 24.43
C PHE A 357 -2.15 6.06 24.93
N GLY A 358 -1.14 6.79 24.43
CA GLY A 358 0.26 6.50 24.72
C GLY A 358 0.89 5.40 23.86
N GLY A 359 0.21 5.03 22.77
CA GLY A 359 0.69 4.10 21.75
C GLY A 359 2.00 4.51 21.08
N GLN A 360 2.64 3.55 20.42
CA GLN A 360 3.86 3.80 19.65
C GLN A 360 3.53 3.87 18.16
N GLU A 361 4.17 4.79 17.45
CA GLU A 361 4.16 4.87 16.00
C GLU A 361 4.74 3.59 15.35
N CYS A 362 4.32 3.35 14.11
CA CYS A 362 4.76 2.19 13.35
C CYS A 362 6.26 2.28 13.04
N ARG A 363 6.99 1.18 13.21
CA ARG A 363 8.42 1.10 12.86
C ARG A 363 8.62 0.64 11.42
N GLY A 364 9.60 1.23 10.74
CA GLY A 364 9.98 0.91 9.36
C GLY A 364 9.50 1.95 8.33
N ALA A 365 9.72 1.66 7.05
CA ALA A 365 9.40 2.59 5.97
C ALA A 365 7.89 2.64 5.67
N SER A 366 7.34 3.85 5.50
CA SER A 366 5.97 4.09 5.00
C SER A 366 5.89 4.10 3.48
N ILE A 367 7.03 4.19 2.80
CA ILE A 367 7.14 4.31 1.34
C ILE A 367 8.17 3.30 0.85
N GLN A 368 7.87 2.63 -0.26
CA GLN A 368 8.80 1.79 -0.98
C GLN A 368 8.88 2.25 -2.43
N VAL A 369 10.11 2.33 -2.94
CA VAL A 369 10.40 2.90 -4.25
C VAL A 369 11.36 1.97 -4.99
N GLU A 370 11.00 1.64 -6.23
CA GLU A 370 11.75 0.71 -7.07
C GLU A 370 11.98 1.32 -8.45
N MET A 371 13.14 1.05 -9.03
CA MET A 371 13.48 1.49 -10.38
C MET A 371 12.68 0.73 -11.43
N CYS A 372 12.27 1.43 -12.47
CA CYS A 372 11.55 0.87 -13.62
C CYS A 372 12.10 1.45 -14.93
N ASN A 373 11.78 0.81 -16.05
CA ASN A 373 12.16 1.27 -17.40
C ASN A 373 13.65 1.66 -17.54
N THR A 374 14.53 0.72 -17.19
CA THR A 374 15.98 0.91 -17.08
C THR A 374 16.72 0.92 -18.42
N GLN A 375 16.05 0.62 -19.53
CA GLN A 375 16.60 0.75 -20.88
C GLN A 375 17.08 2.18 -21.14
N ALA A 376 18.21 2.35 -21.83
CA ALA A 376 18.74 3.67 -22.12
C ALA A 376 17.75 4.52 -22.96
N CYS A 377 17.67 5.80 -22.65
CA CYS A 377 16.99 6.77 -23.51
C CYS A 377 17.92 7.23 -24.64
N LEU A 378 17.34 7.84 -25.68
CA LEU A 378 18.10 8.55 -26.71
C LEU A 378 18.80 9.79 -26.16
N MET A 379 18.13 10.49 -25.22
CA MET A 379 18.69 11.63 -24.50
C MET A 379 19.53 11.18 -23.31
N THR A 380 20.54 11.97 -22.95
CA THR A 380 21.33 11.70 -21.75
C THR A 380 20.55 12.07 -20.48
N GLN A 381 21.01 11.59 -19.33
CA GLN A 381 20.39 11.92 -18.04
C GLN A 381 20.53 13.41 -17.70
N GLN A 382 21.62 14.03 -18.12
CA GLN A 382 21.85 15.47 -17.92
C GLN A 382 20.93 16.29 -18.81
N ASP A 383 20.75 15.88 -20.07
CA ASP A 383 19.81 16.54 -20.99
C ASP A 383 18.37 16.46 -20.47
N PHE A 384 17.96 15.30 -19.93
CA PHE A 384 16.62 15.13 -19.34
C PHE A 384 16.38 16.07 -18.15
N MET A 385 17.38 16.33 -17.31
CA MET A 385 17.27 17.33 -16.24
C MET A 385 17.24 18.75 -16.79
N ALA A 386 18.11 19.06 -17.76
CA ALA A 386 18.15 20.38 -18.39
C ALA A 386 16.82 20.71 -19.10
N GLU A 387 16.19 19.72 -19.74
CA GLU A 387 14.88 19.85 -20.39
C GLU A 387 13.81 20.33 -19.40
N GLN A 388 13.74 19.73 -18.21
CA GLN A 388 12.82 20.13 -17.14
C GLN A 388 13.02 21.60 -16.73
N CYS A 389 14.28 22.07 -16.67
CA CYS A 389 14.59 23.48 -16.44
C CYS A 389 14.14 24.37 -17.62
N THR A 390 14.48 24.00 -18.87
CA THR A 390 14.13 24.78 -20.06
C THR A 390 12.62 24.90 -20.27
N ALA A 391 11.83 23.91 -19.84
CA ALA A 391 10.37 23.98 -19.85
C ALA A 391 9.81 25.15 -19.01
N THR A 392 10.63 25.75 -18.14
CA THR A 392 10.27 26.92 -17.33
C THR A 392 10.78 28.25 -17.88
N ASN A 393 11.39 28.28 -19.07
CA ASN A 393 11.90 29.50 -19.71
C ASN A 393 10.82 30.58 -19.91
N LEU A 394 9.58 30.16 -20.20
CA LEU A 394 8.44 31.06 -20.38
C LEU A 394 7.79 31.50 -19.05
N LYS A 395 8.21 30.94 -17.91
CA LYS A 395 7.72 31.36 -16.60
C LYS A 395 8.54 32.58 -16.13
N PRO A 396 7.93 33.73 -15.83
CA PRO A 396 8.68 34.90 -15.38
C PRO A 396 9.33 34.66 -14.00
N LEU A 397 10.47 35.30 -13.76
CA LEU A 397 11.07 35.47 -12.45
C LEU A 397 10.89 36.93 -12.00
N TYR A 398 10.19 37.12 -10.88
CA TYR A 398 9.94 38.44 -10.31
C TYR A 398 11.02 38.74 -9.26
N LEU A 399 12.14 39.34 -9.69
CA LEU A 399 13.17 39.85 -8.77
C LEU A 399 12.78 41.21 -8.18
N THR A 400 11.91 41.95 -8.88
CA THR A 400 11.30 43.21 -8.48
C THR A 400 9.81 43.17 -8.78
N VAL A 401 8.99 43.84 -7.98
CA VAL A 401 7.51 43.79 -8.04
C VAL A 401 6.95 44.24 -9.40
N GLU A 402 7.69 45.03 -10.17
CA GLU A 402 7.16 45.78 -11.31
C GLU A 402 7.59 45.24 -12.68
N ALA A 403 8.55 44.31 -12.75
CA ALA A 403 9.08 43.82 -14.03
C ALA A 403 9.37 42.31 -14.03
N PRO A 404 8.65 41.51 -14.85
CA PRO A 404 8.98 40.11 -15.04
C PRO A 404 10.28 39.97 -15.84
N SER A 405 11.24 39.22 -15.32
CA SER A 405 12.46 38.87 -16.04
C SER A 405 12.38 37.44 -16.57
N PHE A 406 12.85 37.23 -17.79
CA PHE A 406 12.88 35.91 -18.44
C PHE A 406 14.32 35.48 -18.65
N TYR A 407 14.58 34.20 -18.42
CA TYR A 407 15.92 33.64 -18.52
C TYR A 407 15.86 32.29 -19.22
N THR A 408 16.97 31.93 -19.87
CA THR A 408 17.22 30.58 -20.36
C THR A 408 17.83 29.75 -19.22
N TRP A 409 17.15 28.66 -18.88
CA TRP A 409 17.53 27.80 -17.76
C TRP A 409 18.18 26.51 -18.24
N THR A 410 19.15 26.02 -17.48
CA THR A 410 19.77 24.70 -17.67
C THR A 410 19.95 24.00 -16.33
N SER A 411 20.38 22.74 -16.35
CA SER A 411 20.64 21.95 -15.14
C SER A 411 21.67 22.62 -14.24
N ALA A 412 21.43 22.63 -12.93
CA ALA A 412 22.41 23.11 -11.94
C ALA A 412 23.45 22.04 -11.54
N VAL A 413 23.61 20.98 -12.33
CA VAL A 413 24.62 19.92 -12.10
C VAL A 413 26.01 20.53 -12.04
N GLY A 414 26.82 20.09 -11.07
CA GLY A 414 28.14 20.66 -10.77
C GLY A 414 28.12 21.91 -9.88
N PHE A 415 26.97 22.54 -9.67
CA PHE A 415 26.80 23.71 -8.79
C PHE A 415 25.87 23.45 -7.60
N ALA A 416 24.86 22.61 -7.78
CA ALA A 416 23.96 22.14 -6.74
C ALA A 416 23.98 20.61 -6.67
N LYS A 417 23.84 20.06 -5.47
CA LYS A 417 23.87 18.62 -5.18
C LYS A 417 22.79 18.22 -4.18
N GLY A 418 22.56 16.93 -4.04
CA GLY A 418 21.66 16.33 -3.06
C GLY A 418 20.22 16.83 -3.19
N ASP A 419 19.57 17.01 -2.05
CA ASP A 419 18.18 17.47 -1.98
C ASP A 419 17.98 18.86 -2.58
N MET A 420 18.99 19.74 -2.47
CA MET A 420 18.93 21.07 -3.09
C MET A 420 18.76 20.97 -4.60
N LEU A 421 19.47 20.04 -5.25
CA LEU A 421 19.32 19.80 -6.68
C LEU A 421 17.90 19.27 -6.98
N CYS A 422 17.42 18.28 -6.23
CA CYS A 422 16.11 17.66 -6.46
C CYS A 422 14.90 18.58 -6.22
N LYS A 423 15.06 19.68 -5.47
CA LYS A 423 14.08 20.78 -5.35
C LYS A 423 14.02 21.68 -6.60
N HIS A 424 14.15 21.08 -7.77
CA HIS A 424 14.05 21.72 -9.09
C HIS A 424 15.00 22.91 -9.27
N MET A 425 16.26 22.77 -8.83
CA MET A 425 17.25 23.83 -8.93
C MET A 425 17.80 23.95 -10.35
N CYS A 426 17.66 25.15 -10.93
CA CYS A 426 18.11 25.45 -12.29
C CYS A 426 19.07 26.63 -12.29
N ARG A 427 20.01 26.63 -13.25
CA ARG A 427 21.01 27.68 -13.44
C ARG A 427 20.64 28.53 -14.66
N ALA A 428 20.74 29.85 -14.55
CA ALA A 428 20.59 30.76 -15.67
C ALA A 428 21.86 30.72 -16.55
N VAL A 429 21.71 30.50 -17.86
CA VAL A 429 22.84 30.29 -18.78
C VAL A 429 23.73 31.52 -18.88
N GLU A 430 23.15 32.71 -18.97
CA GLU A 430 23.89 33.95 -19.24
C GLU A 430 24.31 34.73 -17.98
N ASN A 431 23.68 34.44 -16.84
CA ASN A 431 23.78 35.28 -15.64
C ASN A 431 24.31 34.54 -14.41
N GLU A 432 24.75 33.29 -14.57
CA GLU A 432 25.46 32.45 -13.60
C GLU A 432 24.82 32.27 -12.21
N PHE A 433 23.56 32.67 -11.99
CA PHE A 433 22.83 32.46 -10.74
C PHE A 433 21.89 31.23 -10.82
N MET A 434 21.47 30.74 -9.65
CA MET A 434 20.60 29.55 -9.52
C MET A 434 19.34 29.85 -8.75
N VAL A 435 18.21 29.31 -9.20
CA VAL A 435 16.90 29.46 -8.55
C VAL A 435 16.10 28.17 -8.70
N SER A 436 15.28 27.86 -7.71
CA SER A 436 14.28 26.78 -7.81
C SER A 436 13.12 27.20 -8.70
N ARG A 437 12.77 26.37 -9.68
CA ARG A 437 11.77 26.68 -10.74
C ARG A 437 10.46 25.92 -10.61
N GLY A 438 10.30 25.17 -9.52
CA GLY A 438 9.13 24.39 -9.17
C GLY A 438 9.36 23.61 -7.88
N ASP A 439 8.39 22.77 -7.50
CA ASP A 439 8.47 22.04 -6.22
C ASP A 439 9.59 21.00 -6.20
N SER A 440 9.71 20.22 -7.29
CA SER A 440 10.73 19.19 -7.45
C SER A 440 10.94 18.82 -8.92
N PHE A 441 12.07 18.18 -9.21
CA PHE A 441 12.25 17.45 -10.47
C PHE A 441 11.38 16.18 -10.48
N ILE A 442 11.07 15.68 -11.69
CA ILE A 442 10.32 14.45 -11.89
C ILE A 442 11.04 13.29 -11.19
N ASP A 443 10.27 12.45 -10.49
CA ASP A 443 10.81 11.29 -9.79
C ASP A 443 11.57 10.35 -10.76
N GLY A 444 12.75 9.91 -10.36
CA GLY A 444 13.68 9.18 -11.23
C GLY A 444 14.66 10.06 -12.02
N THR A 445 14.64 11.38 -11.85
CA THR A 445 15.72 12.26 -12.35
C THR A 445 17.01 11.98 -11.57
N ARG A 446 18.16 11.86 -12.25
CA ARG A 446 19.45 11.59 -11.58
C ARG A 446 19.88 12.76 -10.70
N CYS A 447 20.52 12.48 -9.57
CA CYS A 447 21.11 13.51 -8.70
C CYS A 447 22.51 13.11 -8.22
N GLU A 448 23.32 14.09 -7.84
CA GLU A 448 24.67 13.88 -7.29
C GLU A 448 24.65 14.01 -5.77
N GLN A 449 25.34 13.15 -5.03
CA GLN A 449 25.58 13.28 -3.58
C GLN A 449 27.10 13.34 -3.31
N ASP A 450 27.50 14.03 -2.24
CA ASP A 450 28.93 14.20 -1.88
C ASP A 450 29.58 12.90 -1.40
N ASP A 451 28.83 11.98 -0.78
CA ASP A 451 29.34 10.70 -0.28
C ASP A 451 29.27 9.58 -1.33
N SER A 452 30.10 9.68 -2.38
CA SER A 452 30.33 8.60 -3.35
C SER A 452 31.21 7.47 -2.78
N LYS A 453 30.95 7.02 -1.54
CA LYS A 453 31.62 5.84 -0.95
C LYS A 453 31.15 4.52 -1.58
N HIS A 454 30.12 4.55 -2.42
CA HIS A 454 29.50 3.35 -2.98
C HIS A 454 29.59 3.37 -4.51
N HIS A 455 30.68 2.83 -5.03
CA HIS A 455 30.84 2.58 -6.46
C HIS A 455 29.68 1.70 -6.95
N GLY A 456 28.82 2.24 -7.82
CA GLY A 456 27.69 1.51 -8.42
C GLY A 456 26.32 1.73 -7.78
N ALA A 457 26.19 2.60 -6.77
CA ALA A 457 24.89 3.06 -6.28
C ALA A 457 24.32 4.18 -7.18
N PHE A 458 23.03 4.09 -7.46
CA PHE A 458 22.30 5.04 -8.29
C PHE A 458 21.63 6.08 -7.41
N ASN A 459 21.78 7.37 -7.70
CA ASN A 459 21.06 8.42 -6.98
C ASN A 459 19.96 9.02 -7.86
N LEU A 460 18.73 9.06 -7.33
CA LEU A 460 17.54 9.51 -8.02
C LEU A 460 16.74 10.48 -7.14
N CYS A 461 16.17 11.51 -7.73
CA CYS A 461 15.19 12.36 -7.08
C CYS A 461 13.90 11.58 -6.86
N VAL A 462 13.40 11.61 -5.63
CA VAL A 462 12.13 11.02 -5.20
C VAL A 462 11.47 12.01 -4.26
N MET A 463 10.29 12.52 -4.61
CA MET A 463 9.54 13.51 -3.83
C MET A 463 10.41 14.72 -3.44
N GLY A 464 11.20 15.22 -4.40
CA GLY A 464 12.07 16.39 -4.21
C GLY A 464 13.33 16.16 -3.37
N SER A 465 13.62 14.93 -2.97
CA SER A 465 14.83 14.56 -2.22
C SER A 465 15.71 13.62 -3.02
N CYS A 466 17.04 13.72 -2.89
CA CYS A 466 17.98 12.85 -3.57
C CYS A 466 18.20 11.56 -2.77
N ARG A 467 17.72 10.44 -3.30
CA ARG A 467 17.72 9.14 -2.63
C ARG A 467 18.67 8.16 -3.32
N ALA A 468 19.28 7.29 -2.53
CA ALA A 468 20.20 6.27 -3.01
C ALA A 468 19.44 4.97 -3.35
N PHE A 469 19.85 4.33 -4.43
CA PHE A 469 19.31 3.07 -4.92
C PHE A 469 20.42 2.05 -5.04
N GLY A 470 20.16 0.86 -4.53
CA GLY A 470 21.06 -0.27 -4.67
C GLY A 470 21.17 -0.74 -6.12
N CYS A 471 22.15 -1.60 -6.38
CA CYS A 471 22.31 -2.26 -7.67
C CYS A 471 21.12 -3.14 -8.07
N ASP A 472 20.26 -3.50 -7.12
CA ASP A 472 19.02 -4.24 -7.30
C ASP A 472 17.83 -3.34 -7.66
N GLY A 473 18.06 -2.03 -7.81
CA GLY A 473 17.03 -1.06 -8.18
C GLY A 473 16.08 -0.68 -7.05
N GLN A 474 16.34 -1.09 -5.80
CA GLN A 474 15.53 -0.72 -4.64
C GLN A 474 16.15 0.46 -3.89
N MET A 475 15.31 1.41 -3.49
CA MET A 475 15.72 2.56 -2.67
C MET A 475 16.22 2.09 -1.30
N ASP A 476 17.34 2.65 -0.85
CA ASP A 476 17.96 2.39 0.45
C ASP A 476 18.27 0.90 0.75
N SER A 477 18.40 0.06 -0.29
CA SER A 477 18.74 -1.37 -0.18
C SER A 477 20.15 -1.62 0.37
N GLY A 478 21.07 -0.68 0.15
CA GLY A 478 22.47 -0.81 0.55
C GLY A 478 23.29 -1.81 -0.28
N LYS A 479 22.67 -2.53 -1.23
CA LYS A 479 23.41 -3.43 -2.13
C LYS A 479 24.22 -2.67 -3.16
N THR A 480 25.48 -3.04 -3.33
CA THR A 480 26.41 -2.47 -4.31
C THR A 480 26.81 -3.49 -5.36
N MET A 481 27.22 -3.01 -6.53
CA MET A 481 27.88 -3.86 -7.52
C MET A 481 29.25 -4.30 -6.98
N ASP A 482 29.60 -5.55 -7.25
CA ASP A 482 30.96 -6.04 -7.06
C ASP A 482 31.88 -5.56 -8.21
N SER A 483 33.17 -5.88 -8.13
CA SER A 483 34.16 -5.51 -9.16
C SER A 483 33.90 -6.18 -10.52
N CYS A 484 33.09 -7.24 -10.54
CA CYS A 484 32.64 -7.96 -11.73
C CYS A 484 31.30 -7.44 -12.27
N LYS A 485 30.74 -6.34 -11.70
CA LYS A 485 29.39 -5.81 -11.98
C LYS A 485 28.25 -6.80 -11.68
N VAL A 486 28.44 -7.69 -10.71
CA VAL A 486 27.38 -8.53 -10.16
C VAL A 486 26.82 -7.85 -8.92
N CYS A 487 25.50 -7.68 -8.87
CA CYS A 487 24.84 -7.01 -7.74
C CYS A 487 24.91 -7.90 -6.48
N GLY A 488 25.52 -7.39 -5.40
CA GLY A 488 25.76 -8.17 -4.20
C GLY A 488 26.72 -9.35 -4.41
N GLY A 489 27.55 -9.29 -5.44
CA GLY A 489 28.54 -10.33 -5.76
C GLY A 489 29.73 -10.35 -4.80
N ASP A 490 30.52 -11.41 -4.90
CA ASP A 490 31.66 -11.72 -4.04
C ASP A 490 33.01 -11.60 -4.78
N ASN A 491 33.04 -10.93 -5.95
CA ASN A 491 34.21 -10.78 -6.83
C ASN A 491 34.78 -12.08 -7.43
N THR A 492 34.01 -13.18 -7.47
CA THR A 492 34.53 -14.47 -7.95
C THR A 492 34.33 -14.72 -9.45
N THR A 493 33.43 -13.99 -10.11
CA THR A 493 33.01 -14.24 -11.51
C THR A 493 33.94 -13.63 -12.56
N CYS A 494 34.91 -12.82 -12.14
CA CYS A 494 35.89 -12.16 -13.01
C CYS A 494 37.32 -12.34 -12.51
N THR A 495 38.29 -11.98 -13.34
CA THR A 495 39.72 -11.96 -13.00
C THR A 495 40.30 -10.58 -13.29
N GLU A 496 41.12 -10.07 -12.38
CA GLU A 496 41.86 -8.82 -12.57
C GLU A 496 43.00 -9.00 -13.57
N VAL A 497 43.13 -8.04 -14.48
CA VAL A 497 44.23 -7.90 -15.44
C VAL A 497 44.86 -6.53 -15.22
N SER A 498 46.18 -6.50 -15.07
CA SER A 498 46.95 -5.26 -14.91
C SER A 498 48.15 -5.21 -15.83
N GLY A 499 48.61 -4.00 -16.14
CA GLY A 499 49.74 -3.78 -17.02
C GLY A 499 50.26 -2.34 -16.98
N SER A 500 51.35 -2.10 -17.71
CA SER A 500 51.98 -0.80 -17.82
C SER A 500 52.41 -0.49 -19.25
N TYR A 501 52.47 0.79 -19.60
CA TYR A 501 52.87 1.25 -20.93
C TYR A 501 53.72 2.52 -20.85
N THR A 502 54.90 2.48 -21.44
CA THR A 502 55.90 3.57 -21.40
C THR A 502 56.35 4.03 -22.78
N GLU A 503 55.75 3.48 -23.84
CA GLU A 503 56.13 3.77 -25.23
C GLU A 503 55.18 4.77 -25.89
N GLY A 504 55.46 5.20 -27.12
CA GLY A 504 54.63 6.16 -27.84
C GLY A 504 55.39 6.85 -28.96
N LYS A 505 54.65 7.43 -29.90
CA LYS A 505 55.20 8.11 -31.08
C LYS A 505 55.05 9.62 -30.94
N ALA A 506 56.12 10.34 -31.30
CA ALA A 506 56.13 11.79 -31.23
C ALA A 506 55.05 12.38 -32.15
N LYS A 507 54.24 13.30 -31.59
CA LYS A 507 53.14 14.01 -32.25
C LYS A 507 52.01 13.12 -32.77
N GLU A 508 51.86 11.90 -32.25
CA GLU A 508 50.80 10.97 -32.64
C GLU A 508 50.09 10.38 -31.42
N TYR A 509 48.82 10.00 -31.59
CA TYR A 509 48.11 9.13 -30.64
C TYR A 509 48.46 7.68 -30.94
N VAL A 510 48.89 6.96 -29.91
CA VAL A 510 49.16 5.52 -30.00
C VAL A 510 48.23 4.79 -29.05
N THR A 511 47.44 3.86 -29.60
CA THR A 511 46.62 2.94 -28.81
C THR A 511 47.53 2.01 -28.02
N PHE A 512 47.36 1.97 -26.71
CA PHE A 512 48.11 1.08 -25.82
C PHE A 512 47.23 0.03 -25.15
N LEU A 513 45.91 0.24 -25.10
CA LEU A 513 44.95 -0.67 -24.50
C LEU A 513 43.64 -0.69 -25.30
N SER A 514 43.14 -1.88 -25.59
CA SER A 514 41.84 -2.12 -26.21
C SER A 514 41.00 -2.99 -25.29
N LEU A 515 39.84 -2.47 -24.87
CA LEU A 515 38.96 -3.12 -23.91
C LEU A 515 37.62 -3.46 -24.54
N ARG A 516 37.14 -4.67 -24.29
CA ARG A 516 35.78 -5.10 -24.64
C ARG A 516 34.77 -4.46 -23.69
N TYR A 517 33.53 -4.25 -24.16
CA TYR A 517 32.45 -3.66 -23.35
C TYR A 517 32.12 -4.44 -22.06
N ASN A 518 32.43 -5.75 -22.03
CA ASN A 518 32.23 -6.60 -20.85
C ASN A 518 33.31 -6.43 -19.76
N THR A 519 34.31 -5.57 -19.98
CA THR A 519 35.32 -5.26 -18.96
C THR A 519 34.73 -4.34 -17.89
N THR A 520 35.19 -4.53 -16.65
CA THR A 520 34.64 -3.84 -15.48
C THR A 520 35.76 -3.18 -14.68
N LEU A 521 35.40 -2.10 -13.95
CA LEU A 521 36.29 -1.33 -13.09
C LEU A 521 37.65 -0.96 -13.74
N VAL A 522 37.59 -0.37 -14.95
CA VAL A 522 38.77 0.06 -15.70
C VAL A 522 39.42 1.25 -15.02
N ARG A 523 40.69 1.12 -14.66
CA ARG A 523 41.52 2.18 -14.11
C ARG A 523 42.75 2.37 -14.99
N VAL A 524 42.98 3.59 -15.43
CA VAL A 524 44.16 3.99 -16.22
C VAL A 524 44.76 5.22 -15.56
N THR A 525 46.05 5.20 -15.29
CA THR A 525 46.76 6.32 -14.64
C THR A 525 48.08 6.58 -15.35
N ASN A 526 48.28 7.83 -15.77
CA ASN A 526 49.55 8.31 -16.32
C ASN A 526 50.30 9.11 -15.26
N TRP A 527 51.41 8.58 -14.77
CA TRP A 527 52.26 9.20 -13.75
C TRP A 527 53.17 10.29 -14.32
N ARG A 528 53.28 10.42 -15.65
CA ARG A 528 54.09 11.45 -16.34
C ARG A 528 53.30 12.27 -17.37
N PRO A 529 52.30 13.06 -16.96
CA PRO A 529 51.43 13.81 -17.86
C PRO A 529 52.06 15.12 -18.41
N LEU A 530 53.27 15.49 -18.00
CA LEU A 530 53.91 16.77 -18.37
C LEU A 530 54.01 16.98 -19.89
N PHE A 531 54.31 15.91 -20.65
CA PHE A 531 54.49 15.95 -22.11
C PHE A 531 53.65 14.90 -22.84
N THR A 532 52.75 14.25 -22.11
CA THR A 532 51.90 13.19 -22.63
C THR A 532 50.49 13.35 -22.06
N HIS A 533 49.47 13.03 -22.85
CA HIS A 533 48.09 13.05 -22.37
C HIS A 533 47.32 11.85 -22.91
N LEU A 534 46.35 11.39 -22.12
CA LEU A 534 45.51 10.25 -22.46
C LEU A 534 44.38 10.70 -23.38
N GLY A 535 43.98 9.82 -24.29
CA GLY A 535 42.79 9.96 -25.14
C GLY A 535 41.99 8.66 -25.17
N GLU A 536 40.72 8.76 -25.53
CA GLU A 536 39.81 7.62 -25.64
C GLU A 536 39.03 7.72 -26.95
N LEU A 537 38.88 6.59 -27.65
CA LEU A 537 38.09 6.46 -28.86
C LEU A 537 37.16 5.26 -28.74
N ASN A 538 35.91 5.44 -29.12
CA ASN A 538 34.94 4.36 -29.24
C ASN A 538 35.05 3.76 -30.64
N GLY A 539 35.32 2.46 -30.73
CA GLY A 539 35.43 1.74 -32.01
C GLY A 539 34.33 0.70 -32.18
N LYS A 540 33.91 0.50 -33.45
CA LYS A 540 33.07 -0.64 -33.88
C LYS A 540 33.88 -1.48 -34.87
N GLU A 541 34.12 -2.77 -34.57
CA GLU A 541 34.71 -3.68 -35.57
C GLU A 541 33.60 -4.22 -36.46
N ARG A 542 33.62 -3.91 -37.76
CA ARG A 542 32.92 -4.69 -38.78
C ARG A 542 33.94 -5.60 -39.47
N ARG A 543 33.78 -6.92 -39.37
CA ARG A 543 34.38 -7.83 -40.35
C ARG A 543 33.31 -8.50 -41.18
N ILE A 544 33.42 -8.26 -42.48
CA ILE A 544 32.75 -9.01 -43.54
C ILE A 544 33.60 -10.28 -43.78
N PHE A 545 32.91 -11.41 -43.92
CA PHE A 545 33.36 -12.82 -43.87
C PHE A 545 33.35 -13.45 -42.47
N ASP A 546 32.13 -13.88 -42.13
CA ASP A 546 31.64 -14.84 -41.12
C ASP A 546 32.45 -15.08 -39.83
N LEU A 547 31.79 -14.69 -38.72
CA LEU A 547 32.06 -14.96 -37.30
C LEU A 547 33.04 -14.03 -36.56
N CYS A 548 32.68 -12.74 -36.48
CA CYS A 548 32.74 -11.97 -35.23
C CYS A 548 31.50 -11.06 -35.20
N ILE A 549 30.61 -11.28 -34.21
CA ILE A 549 29.46 -10.41 -33.94
C ILE A 549 29.99 -9.02 -33.61
N ASP A 550 29.30 -7.96 -34.07
CA ASP A 550 29.61 -6.55 -33.75
C ASP A 550 29.95 -6.40 -32.26
N GLN A 551 31.23 -6.28 -31.92
CA GLN A 551 31.66 -6.03 -30.55
C GLN A 551 32.20 -4.61 -30.46
N ASP A 552 31.48 -3.77 -29.71
CA ASP A 552 31.95 -2.44 -29.35
C ASP A 552 33.16 -2.57 -28.41
N PHE A 553 34.21 -1.79 -28.68
CA PHE A 553 35.42 -1.74 -27.88
C PHE A 553 35.87 -0.30 -27.60
N PHE A 554 36.51 -0.10 -26.46
CA PHE A 554 37.11 1.16 -26.06
C PHE A 554 38.62 1.11 -26.34
N LEU A 555 39.12 2.09 -27.10
CA LEU A 555 40.54 2.26 -27.37
C LEU A 555 41.10 3.37 -26.49
N HIS A 556 41.97 3.01 -25.55
CA HIS A 556 42.74 3.98 -24.79
C HIS A 556 44.06 4.26 -25.50
N GLN A 557 44.32 5.55 -25.70
CA GLN A 557 45.45 6.06 -26.45
C GLN A 557 46.29 7.02 -25.61
N VAL A 558 47.55 7.16 -25.97
CA VAL A 558 48.43 8.20 -25.42
C VAL A 558 49.01 9.03 -26.55
N TYR A 559 48.91 10.34 -26.39
CA TYR A 559 49.62 11.29 -27.22
C TYR A 559 50.95 11.65 -26.58
N ARG A 560 52.01 11.72 -27.38
CA ARG A 560 53.34 12.11 -26.91
C ARG A 560 53.81 13.35 -27.67
N ARG A 561 54.03 14.46 -26.97
CA ARG A 561 54.35 15.76 -27.60
C ARG A 561 55.74 15.82 -28.24
N TYR A 562 56.74 15.19 -27.61
CA TYR A 562 58.15 15.26 -28.00
C TYR A 562 58.75 13.86 -28.16
N GLY A 563 59.65 13.68 -29.13
CA GLY A 563 60.32 12.40 -29.36
C GLY A 563 61.40 12.07 -28.34
N LYS A 564 62.05 10.92 -28.54
CA LYS A 564 63.09 10.39 -27.63
C LYS A 564 64.36 11.27 -27.63
N GLU A 565 64.55 12.07 -28.66
CA GLU A 565 65.65 13.04 -28.79
C GLU A 565 65.66 14.11 -27.69
N TYR A 566 64.53 14.35 -27.02
CA TYR A 566 64.39 15.27 -25.89
C TYR A 566 64.52 14.58 -24.51
N GLY A 567 64.99 13.32 -24.48
CA GLY A 567 65.26 12.55 -23.25
C GLY A 567 64.06 11.77 -22.70
N ASN A 568 64.31 10.96 -21.66
CA ASN A 568 63.34 10.00 -21.13
C ASN A 568 62.13 10.63 -20.41
N ALA A 569 62.20 11.92 -20.06
CA ALA A 569 61.09 12.65 -19.44
C ALA A 569 59.90 12.80 -20.39
N THR A 570 60.09 12.61 -21.70
CA THR A 570 59.03 12.70 -22.72
C THR A 570 58.29 11.39 -22.93
N ASN A 571 58.73 10.29 -22.32
CA ASN A 571 58.00 9.02 -22.32
C ASN A 571 56.81 9.09 -21.35
N PRO A 572 55.67 8.48 -21.70
CA PRO A 572 54.59 8.28 -20.73
C PRO A 572 54.99 7.26 -19.67
N ASP A 573 54.25 7.25 -18.56
CA ASP A 573 54.37 6.26 -17.51
C ASP A 573 52.97 5.83 -17.09
N ILE A 574 52.38 4.95 -17.89
CA ILE A 574 50.98 4.55 -17.76
C ILE A 574 50.91 3.21 -17.04
N THR A 575 50.01 3.12 -16.07
CA THR A 575 49.60 1.88 -15.41
C THR A 575 48.10 1.70 -15.61
N PHE A 576 47.66 0.47 -15.82
CA PHE A 576 46.24 0.16 -15.98
C PHE A 576 45.85 -1.14 -15.28
N SER A 577 44.60 -1.21 -14.83
CA SER A 577 43.98 -2.40 -14.25
C SER A 577 42.51 -2.47 -14.64
N TYR A 578 41.98 -3.66 -14.88
CA TYR A 578 40.57 -3.90 -15.20
C TYR A 578 40.20 -5.35 -14.89
N PHE A 579 38.91 -5.66 -14.85
CA PHE A 579 38.42 -7.01 -14.63
C PHE A 579 37.77 -7.57 -15.90
N VAL A 580 38.00 -8.86 -16.15
CA VAL A 580 37.44 -9.61 -17.29
C VAL A 580 36.62 -10.79 -16.77
N PRO A 581 35.42 -11.06 -17.31
CA PRO A 581 34.64 -12.23 -16.91
C PRO A 581 35.40 -13.55 -17.13
N LYS A 582 35.24 -14.51 -16.21
CA LYS A 582 35.68 -15.89 -16.42
C LYS A 582 34.72 -16.56 -17.42
N GLU A 583 35.00 -16.47 -18.72
CA GLU A 583 34.16 -17.09 -19.74
C GLU A 583 34.08 -18.63 -19.56
N ASN A 584 32.87 -19.18 -19.60
CA ASN A 584 32.64 -20.63 -19.74
C ASN A 584 32.81 -20.99 -21.22
N LEU A 585 33.88 -21.72 -21.54
CA LEU A 585 34.39 -21.91 -22.90
C LEU A 585 33.39 -22.67 -23.80
N THR A 586 32.81 -22.00 -24.80
CA THR A 586 32.07 -22.66 -25.89
C THR A 586 32.97 -22.83 -27.11
N TYR A 587 33.33 -24.08 -27.43
CA TYR A 587 34.02 -24.42 -28.66
C TYR A 587 33.01 -24.50 -29.80
N ILE A 588 33.30 -23.86 -30.94
CA ILE A 588 32.47 -23.94 -32.16
C ILE A 588 33.16 -24.84 -33.17
N TRP A 589 32.39 -25.79 -33.72
CA TRP A 589 32.82 -26.68 -34.79
C TRP A 589 32.40 -26.08 -36.14
N ILE A 590 33.36 -25.89 -37.05
CA ILE A 590 33.10 -25.35 -38.39
C ILE A 590 33.35 -26.45 -39.43
N PRO A 591 32.34 -26.82 -40.26
CA PRO A 591 32.54 -27.73 -41.38
C PRO A 591 33.26 -27.01 -42.53
N GLN A 592 34.29 -27.64 -43.07
CA GLN A 592 34.93 -27.22 -44.32
C GLN A 592 34.75 -28.33 -45.36
N GLN A 593 33.99 -28.02 -46.42
CA GLN A 593 33.74 -28.93 -47.53
C GLN A 593 34.95 -28.97 -48.47
N GLY A 594 35.49 -30.17 -48.69
CA GLY A 594 36.48 -30.43 -49.72
C GLY A 594 35.86 -30.49 -51.12
N PRO A 595 36.69 -30.55 -52.17
CA PRO A 595 36.21 -30.66 -53.55
C PRO A 595 35.37 -31.92 -53.75
N CYS A 596 34.26 -31.78 -54.50
CA CYS A 596 33.37 -32.87 -54.85
C CYS A 596 34.10 -33.91 -55.72
N SER A 597 33.82 -35.20 -55.53
CA SER A 597 34.50 -36.29 -56.26
C SER A 597 34.20 -36.34 -57.76
N VAL A 598 33.24 -35.55 -58.25
CA VAL A 598 32.80 -35.51 -59.65
C VAL A 598 32.75 -34.08 -60.16
N THR A 599 32.95 -33.90 -61.47
CA THR A 599 32.89 -32.59 -62.14
C THR A 599 31.52 -32.27 -62.77
N CYS A 600 30.58 -33.23 -62.74
CA CYS A 600 29.17 -33.05 -63.08
C CYS A 600 28.35 -34.21 -62.49
N GLY A 601 27.13 -33.93 -62.00
CA GLY A 601 26.24 -34.94 -61.40
C GLY A 601 26.44 -35.12 -59.88
N GLU A 602 25.84 -36.18 -59.31
CA GLU A 602 25.97 -36.51 -57.88
C GLU A 602 27.32 -37.18 -57.56
N GLY A 603 27.98 -36.72 -56.50
CA GLY A 603 29.22 -37.28 -55.96
C GLY A 603 29.33 -37.12 -54.45
N GLU A 604 30.50 -37.40 -53.88
CA GLU A 604 30.77 -37.25 -52.45
C GLU A 604 31.86 -36.20 -52.20
N ALA A 605 31.66 -35.35 -51.20
CA ALA A 605 32.66 -34.40 -50.70
C ALA A 605 33.05 -34.77 -49.26
N ALA A 606 34.35 -34.72 -48.97
CA ALA A 606 34.83 -34.89 -47.60
C ALA A 606 34.61 -33.59 -46.82
N VAL A 607 33.90 -33.66 -45.70
CA VAL A 607 33.69 -32.52 -44.79
C VAL A 607 34.58 -32.71 -43.58
N LEU A 608 35.49 -31.75 -43.38
CA LEU A 608 36.40 -31.68 -42.25
C LEU A 608 35.85 -30.69 -41.22
N TYR A 609 35.58 -31.15 -40.01
CA TYR A 609 35.15 -30.29 -38.92
C TYR A 609 36.35 -29.79 -38.11
N PHE A 610 36.50 -28.47 -37.99
CA PHE A 610 37.57 -27.83 -37.23
C PHE A 610 37.04 -27.19 -35.94
N VAL A 611 37.81 -27.28 -34.86
CA VAL A 611 37.56 -26.51 -33.63
C VAL A 611 38.26 -25.17 -33.72
N TRP A 612 37.50 -24.08 -33.65
CA TRP A 612 38.06 -22.73 -33.58
C TRP A 612 37.99 -22.16 -32.16
N ARG A 613 39.09 -21.53 -31.72
CA ARG A 613 39.20 -20.80 -30.46
C ARG A 613 39.10 -19.30 -30.76
N CYS A 614 37.99 -18.66 -30.42
CA CYS A 614 37.89 -17.20 -30.52
C CYS A 614 38.90 -16.55 -29.54
N GLY A 615 39.85 -15.75 -30.06
CA GLY A 615 40.75 -14.93 -29.25
C GLY A 615 42.22 -15.34 -29.16
N GLN A 616 42.71 -16.32 -29.93
CA GLN A 616 44.15 -16.54 -30.13
C GLN A 616 44.51 -16.66 -31.62
N ALA A 617 45.60 -16.02 -32.03
CA ALA A 617 46.13 -16.14 -33.39
C ALA A 617 46.42 -17.63 -33.71
N ALA A 618 45.93 -18.10 -34.86
CA ALA A 618 46.10 -19.48 -35.30
C ALA A 618 47.60 -19.82 -35.45
N TYR A 619 48.09 -20.79 -34.68
CA TYR A 619 49.40 -21.40 -34.93
C TYR A 619 49.24 -22.52 -35.95
N TRP A 620 49.96 -22.42 -37.06
CA TRP A 620 50.12 -23.47 -38.06
C TRP A 620 51.11 -24.53 -37.56
N VAL A 621 50.73 -25.81 -37.57
CA VAL A 621 51.67 -26.93 -37.46
C VAL A 621 51.53 -27.82 -38.70
N PRO A 622 52.54 -27.90 -39.58
CA PRO A 622 52.49 -28.77 -40.74
C PRO A 622 53.05 -30.14 -40.37
N THR A 623 52.22 -31.19 -40.32
CA THR A 623 52.74 -32.57 -40.30
C THR A 623 51.92 -33.50 -41.18
N ARG A 624 52.61 -34.11 -42.15
CA ARG A 624 52.17 -35.28 -42.93
C ARG A 624 52.13 -36.51 -42.00
N GLN A 625 51.05 -37.29 -42.12
CA GLN A 625 50.73 -38.58 -41.48
C GLN A 625 50.01 -38.56 -40.10
N PRO A 626 49.00 -39.43 -39.90
CA PRO A 626 48.14 -39.41 -38.73
C PRO A 626 48.73 -40.25 -37.58
N ARG A 627 48.87 -39.67 -36.39
CA ARG A 627 48.85 -40.39 -35.10
C ARG A 627 48.03 -39.61 -34.08
N PRO A 628 47.32 -40.31 -33.17
CA PRO A 628 46.42 -39.67 -32.23
C PRO A 628 47.24 -39.09 -31.07
N LEU A 629 47.20 -37.77 -30.92
CA LEU A 629 47.53 -37.10 -29.66
C LEU A 629 46.23 -36.52 -29.11
N LEU A 630 45.96 -36.81 -27.84
CA LEU A 630 44.83 -36.29 -27.08
C LEU A 630 44.88 -34.76 -27.07
N HIS A 631 44.19 -34.12 -28.03
CA HIS A 631 43.54 -32.81 -27.99
C HIS A 631 43.20 -32.41 -29.44
N GLY A 632 41.93 -32.60 -29.82
CA GLY A 632 41.41 -32.26 -31.15
C GLY A 632 40.90 -33.49 -31.90
N LEU A 633 39.64 -33.83 -31.69
CA LEU A 633 38.94 -34.85 -32.47
C LEU A 633 38.62 -34.28 -33.86
N SER A 634 39.43 -34.55 -34.87
CA SER A 634 39.02 -34.38 -36.27
C SER A 634 38.21 -35.61 -36.68
N TRP A 635 36.96 -35.40 -37.08
CA TRP A 635 36.13 -36.41 -37.73
C TRP A 635 35.94 -36.01 -39.19
N ALA A 636 36.12 -36.96 -40.11
CA ALA A 636 35.82 -36.78 -41.53
C ALA A 636 34.52 -37.53 -41.84
N LEU A 637 33.49 -36.79 -42.28
CA LEU A 637 32.25 -37.34 -42.82
C LEU A 637 32.25 -37.14 -44.33
N LYS A 638 31.73 -38.13 -45.06
CA LYS A 638 31.45 -38.00 -46.50
C LYS A 638 30.00 -37.58 -46.65
N GLU A 639 29.79 -36.42 -47.24
CA GLU A 639 28.45 -35.91 -47.56
C GLU A 639 28.24 -35.91 -49.07
N MET A 640 26.99 -36.08 -49.52
CA MET A 640 26.65 -36.00 -50.93
C MET A 640 26.77 -34.55 -51.42
N CYS A 641 27.44 -34.37 -52.55
CA CYS A 641 27.58 -33.10 -53.26
C CYS A 641 27.06 -33.27 -54.69
N HIS A 642 26.53 -32.20 -55.26
CA HIS A 642 26.08 -32.18 -56.65
C HIS A 642 26.78 -31.02 -57.37
N GLN A 643 27.48 -31.32 -58.47
CA GLN A 643 28.15 -30.31 -59.32
C GLN A 643 27.38 -29.99 -60.59
#